data_AF-A0A5N6E7K1-F1
#
_entry.id   AF-A0A5N6E7K1-F1
#
_cell.length_a   1.000
_cell.length_b   1.000
_cell.length_c   1.000
_cell.angle_alpha   90.00
_cell.angle_beta   90.00
_cell.angle_gamma   90.00
#
_symmetry.space_group_name_H-M   'P 1'
#
loop_
_entity.id
_entity.type
_entity.pdbx_description
1 polymer ?
#
loop_
_entity_poly.entity_id
_entity_poly.type
_entity_poly.pdbx_seq_one_letter_code
_entity_poly.pdbx_strand_id
1 'polypeptide(L)'
;MQTCQSRRKTDFRGIGHCWRYRGDLGAVNWGTGTKWCHPGVNDILFQASYLHKHPDHASSARCSCSGSNAPDQICEEALGKGCDELGCDQGQQVRCREISDAIRASIYIGPIASADTVMKCGQHRDEIVKRENVIGFEMEGAGVWDNVPCIIIKGVCDYADSHKSKVWQAYAAATGVSVAKAFLEFWMPANYKDARSGRHLMIPFARNPHFVGRQEEILKIEDAVSVPDGPRKLAITGLGGVGKTQIALELAYRMRDREPECSIFWIPCTSYEAVEQACMSIAQMVGLHNVEPSEVKERLQAYFSQTDEKWILILDNADEMGMWTKGSPTAPPLKMIIPQSENGHVLFTSRNQQLASKLAVLNVFSVPDVDEKTGKEIFRKLISQKDFLQDDHVTNTLLEQLAFLPLAISQAAAYINQNSISLARYISLLSEQEASTIELLSEEFEDDGRYAEIQNPVATTWLVSFLQIQRVNQVASDYLSFMACINPLHIPESILPATTSAKQNVEALGLLKAYSFVSTQFDDSIFSLHRLVHLATRNWLRKRENLHSWVQKTADQLDKKFPNSNHDNRQKWRYYLPHALYLTNSAEFQAYQGNYHNFLARIGSCLYSDGRYSEAEILFRNVLEMREKACGPEDPETLTSVSQLGWVLANQGKYEEADAMHQQALQDYKRVLGPEHPNTLTSISQLSSVLADQGKYKEAEAIERRALQGCEKILGPDHPDTLTSISQLNWVLARQSRYKEAEAMHRRDLAGSEKVLGPKHPDTLTSVSQLGSWQDTQFQVSLRRQWFW
;
A
#
# COMPACT_ATOMS: atom_id res chain seq x y z
N MET A 1 -30.55 -16.79 6.07
CA MET A 1 -29.75 -15.56 5.83
C MET A 1 -30.34 -14.49 6.74
N GLN A 2 -29.71 -13.98 7.79
CA GLN A 2 -28.31 -13.95 8.21
C GLN A 2 -28.19 -14.46 9.66
N THR A 3 -27.20 -15.31 9.89
CA THR A 3 -26.76 -15.77 11.20
C THR A 3 -25.82 -14.73 11.80
N CYS A 4 -26.23 -14.04 12.87
CA CYS A 4 -25.29 -13.28 13.70
C CYS A 4 -24.84 -14.20 14.85
N GLN A 5 -23.56 -14.57 14.80
CA GLN A 5 -22.91 -15.52 15.68
C GLN A 5 -22.74 -14.95 17.09
N SER A 6 -22.93 -15.85 18.06
CA SER A 6 -22.50 -15.75 19.44
C SER A 6 -21.08 -15.17 19.61
N ARG A 7 -20.94 -14.11 20.39
CA ARG A 7 -19.68 -13.79 21.08
C ARG A 7 -19.81 -14.03 22.58
N ARG A 8 -18.68 -14.45 23.14
CA ARG A 8 -18.54 -15.33 24.29
C ARG A 8 -18.81 -14.63 25.62
N LYS A 9 -19.37 -15.42 26.53
CA LYS A 9 -19.28 -15.32 27.98
C LYS A 9 -17.91 -14.80 28.44
N THR A 10 -17.88 -13.64 29.06
CA THR A 10 -16.89 -13.31 30.08
C THR A 10 -17.49 -13.62 31.45
N ASP A 11 -16.90 -14.61 32.12
CA ASP A 11 -17.22 -15.03 33.47
C ASP A 11 -17.13 -13.86 34.46
N PHE A 12 -18.28 -13.40 34.95
CA PHE A 12 -18.41 -12.92 36.33
C PHE A 12 -19.25 -13.95 37.09
N ARG A 13 -18.61 -15.05 37.49
CA ARG A 13 -19.13 -15.91 38.54
C ARG A 13 -18.82 -15.26 39.89
N GLY A 14 -19.86 -15.04 40.69
CA GLY A 14 -19.81 -14.48 42.05
C GLY A 14 -20.21 -13.01 42.00
N ILE A 15 -21.30 -12.56 42.58
CA ILE A 15 -21.87 -12.90 43.88
C ILE A 15 -23.40 -12.94 43.73
N GLY A 16 -23.97 -14.15 43.67
CA GLY A 16 -25.38 -14.37 43.88
C GLY A 16 -25.69 -14.31 45.37
N HIS A 17 -25.92 -13.12 45.90
CA HIS A 17 -26.66 -12.95 47.15
C HIS A 17 -27.71 -11.86 46.95
N CYS A 18 -28.96 -12.31 46.82
CA CYS A 18 -30.15 -11.46 46.82
C CYS A 18 -30.30 -10.84 48.22
N TRP A 19 -29.77 -9.64 48.42
CA TRP A 19 -30.05 -8.86 49.61
C TRP A 19 -31.37 -8.09 49.40
N ARG A 20 -32.46 -8.57 50.02
CA ARG A 20 -33.66 -7.77 50.20
C ARG A 20 -33.41 -6.74 51.30
N TYR A 21 -32.93 -5.55 50.91
CA TYR A 21 -32.95 -4.42 51.84
C TYR A 21 -34.36 -3.82 51.87
N ARG A 22 -35.04 -3.90 53.02
CA ARG A 22 -36.31 -3.21 53.28
C ARG A 22 -35.98 -1.87 53.96
N GLY A 23 -35.90 -0.79 53.21
CA GLY A 23 -35.86 0.57 53.74
C GLY A 23 -37.08 1.37 53.30
N ASP A 24 -37.76 2.03 54.23
CA ASP A 24 -38.81 3.00 53.94
C ASP A 24 -38.16 4.30 53.48
N LEU A 25 -38.14 4.54 52.16
CA LEU A 25 -37.77 5.85 51.59
C LEU A 25 -38.98 6.78 51.64
N GLY A 26 -39.40 7.13 52.86
CA GLY A 26 -40.38 8.19 53.09
C GLY A 26 -39.70 9.56 52.99
N ALA A 27 -40.19 10.39 52.07
CA ALA A 27 -39.99 11.84 51.94
C ALA A 27 -38.59 12.41 52.31
N VAL A 28 -37.79 12.72 51.29
CA VAL A 28 -36.55 13.47 51.46
C VAL A 28 -36.86 14.95 51.71
N ASN A 29 -36.79 15.39 52.97
CA ASN A 29 -37.08 16.76 53.37
C ASN A 29 -35.79 17.61 53.31
N TRP A 30 -35.60 18.35 52.22
CA TRP A 30 -34.57 19.40 52.14
C TRP A 30 -35.22 20.76 52.38
N GLY A 31 -34.70 21.51 53.36
CA GLY A 31 -35.20 22.82 53.74
C GLY A 31 -35.32 23.77 52.54
N THR A 32 -36.44 24.48 52.49
CA THR A 32 -36.90 25.44 51.45
C THR A 32 -37.49 24.79 50.18
N GLY A 33 -38.77 24.38 50.28
CA GLY A 33 -39.66 24.06 49.16
C GLY A 33 -39.36 22.74 48.45
N THR A 34 -40.22 21.74 48.60
CA THR A 34 -40.15 20.46 47.86
C THR A 34 -40.32 20.70 46.36
N LYS A 35 -39.22 20.87 45.62
CA LYS A 35 -39.25 21.05 44.15
C LYS A 35 -39.60 19.78 43.38
N TRP A 36 -39.54 18.61 44.02
CA TRP A 36 -39.72 17.32 43.36
C TRP A 36 -40.66 16.44 44.20
N CYS A 37 -41.96 16.51 43.91
CA CYS A 37 -42.97 15.71 44.59
C CYS A 37 -43.17 14.38 43.88
N HIS A 38 -43.45 13.32 44.65
CA HIS A 38 -43.89 12.05 44.09
C HIS A 38 -45.21 12.25 43.31
N PRO A 39 -45.33 11.85 42.03
CA PRO A 39 -46.50 12.16 41.18
C PRO A 39 -47.83 11.51 41.59
N GLY A 40 -47.83 10.63 42.59
CA GLY A 40 -49.02 9.91 43.06
C GLY A 40 -49.22 8.56 42.35
N VAL A 41 -50.47 8.12 42.19
CA VAL A 41 -50.86 6.81 41.61
C VAL A 41 -51.19 6.86 40.12
N ASN A 42 -50.95 7.99 39.44
CA ASN A 42 -51.36 8.23 38.06
C ASN A 42 -50.47 7.52 37.01
N ASP A 43 -49.86 6.40 37.39
CA ASP A 43 -48.97 5.63 36.54
C ASP A 43 -49.69 4.39 36.02
N ILE A 44 -49.92 4.36 34.71
CA ILE A 44 -50.78 3.40 34.04
C ILE A 44 -49.93 2.66 32.99
N LEU A 45 -49.98 1.33 33.04
CA LEU A 45 -49.36 0.45 32.07
C LEU A 45 -50.44 -0.14 31.16
N PHE A 46 -50.28 0.02 29.84
CA PHE A 46 -51.15 -0.59 28.84
C PHE A 46 -50.56 -1.91 28.34
N GLN A 47 -51.38 -2.70 27.63
CA GLN A 47 -50.92 -3.89 26.92
C GLN A 47 -49.77 -3.51 25.98
N ALA A 48 -48.70 -4.31 25.95
CA ALA A 48 -47.52 -4.03 25.11
C ALA A 48 -47.83 -3.93 23.60
N SER A 49 -48.97 -4.49 23.18
CA SER A 49 -49.53 -4.41 21.82
C SER A 49 -50.33 -3.13 21.54
N TYR A 50 -50.69 -2.37 22.57
CA TYR A 50 -51.52 -1.17 22.44
C TYR A 50 -50.65 0.05 22.11
N LEU A 51 -51.07 0.81 21.09
CA LEU A 51 -50.38 2.01 20.62
C LEU A 51 -51.15 3.26 21.05
N HIS A 52 -50.42 4.26 21.54
CA HIS A 52 -50.95 5.57 21.94
C HIS A 52 -51.50 6.33 20.73
N LYS A 53 -52.83 6.40 20.58
CA LYS A 53 -53.51 6.98 19.41
C LYS A 53 -54.84 7.64 19.76
N HIS A 54 -55.34 8.48 18.84
CA HIS A 54 -56.65 9.13 18.96
C HIS A 54 -57.80 8.09 18.82
N PRO A 55 -58.87 8.19 19.63
CA PRO A 55 -60.07 7.37 19.52
C PRO A 55 -60.83 7.68 18.23
N ASP A 56 -61.55 6.68 17.71
CA ASP A 56 -62.25 6.71 16.42
C ASP A 56 -63.42 7.73 16.35
N HIS A 57 -63.68 8.47 17.44
CA HIS A 57 -64.73 9.47 17.52
C HIS A 57 -64.23 10.76 18.17
N ALA A 58 -63.86 11.74 17.33
CA ALA A 58 -64.29 13.15 17.37
C ALA A 58 -63.21 14.15 16.88
N SER A 59 -63.56 14.81 15.76
CA SER A 59 -63.29 16.22 15.45
C SER A 59 -61.85 16.76 15.45
N SER A 60 -61.14 16.56 14.35
CA SER A 60 -60.71 17.62 13.39
C SER A 60 -59.55 17.07 12.54
N ALA A 61 -59.77 16.97 11.22
CA ALA A 61 -58.91 16.28 10.24
C ALA A 61 -58.73 14.75 10.47
N ARG A 62 -58.78 13.94 9.40
CA ARG A 62 -58.51 12.50 9.46
C ARG A 62 -57.05 12.29 9.90
N CYS A 63 -56.80 12.05 11.19
CA CYS A 63 -55.48 11.63 11.65
C CYS A 63 -55.16 10.27 11.04
N SER A 64 -53.98 10.10 10.45
CA SER A 64 -53.50 8.80 9.95
C SER A 64 -53.33 7.75 11.07
N CYS A 65 -53.46 8.16 12.33
CA CYS A 65 -53.35 7.33 13.52
C CYS A 65 -54.66 6.65 13.96
N SER A 66 -55.84 7.11 13.50
CA SER A 66 -57.12 6.48 13.83
C SER A 66 -57.32 5.21 13.01
N GLY A 67 -57.41 4.04 13.67
CA GLY A 67 -57.71 2.75 13.03
C GLY A 67 -56.52 1.92 12.56
N SER A 68 -55.27 2.42 12.63
CA SER A 68 -54.08 1.62 12.31
C SER A 68 -53.47 0.95 13.54
N ASN A 69 -52.92 -0.25 13.35
CA ASN A 69 -52.12 -0.98 14.34
C ASN A 69 -50.63 -1.05 13.93
N ALA A 70 -50.23 -0.30 12.91
CA ALA A 70 -48.83 -0.23 12.49
C ALA A 70 -48.02 0.68 13.44
N PRO A 71 -46.85 0.22 13.97
CA PRO A 71 -46.03 0.99 14.91
C PRO A 71 -45.56 2.36 14.41
N ASP A 72 -45.53 2.55 13.09
CA ASP A 72 -44.94 3.73 12.44
C ASP A 72 -45.98 4.84 12.15
N GLN A 73 -47.25 4.65 12.53
CA GLN A 73 -48.36 5.55 12.21
C GLN A 73 -48.95 6.26 13.45
N ILE A 74 -48.10 6.80 14.33
CA ILE A 74 -48.50 7.70 15.43
C ILE A 74 -48.17 9.13 15.00
N CYS A 75 -49.14 10.05 15.07
CA CYS A 75 -48.90 11.45 14.72
C CYS A 75 -48.14 12.20 15.83
N GLU A 76 -47.41 13.26 15.47
CA GLU A 76 -46.67 14.09 16.44
C GLU A 76 -47.57 14.69 17.53
N GLU A 77 -48.82 15.00 17.20
CA GLU A 77 -49.79 15.53 18.16
C GLU A 77 -50.17 14.51 19.25
N ALA A 78 -50.26 13.22 18.89
CA ALA A 78 -50.50 12.15 19.86
C ALA A 78 -49.27 11.91 20.76
N LEU A 79 -48.05 12.06 20.23
CA LEU A 79 -46.82 11.94 21.03
C LEU A 79 -46.66 13.02 22.11
N GLY A 80 -47.37 14.14 21.98
CA GLY A 80 -47.31 15.28 22.91
C GLY A 80 -48.37 15.28 24.00
N LYS A 81 -49.45 14.49 23.89
CA LYS A 81 -50.61 14.50 24.79
C LYS A 81 -50.64 13.29 25.73
N GLY A 82 -51.22 13.46 26.91
CA GLY A 82 -51.41 12.37 27.89
C GLY A 82 -52.54 11.40 27.49
N CYS A 83 -52.58 10.22 28.11
CA CYS A 83 -53.63 9.20 27.85
C CYS A 83 -55.05 9.73 28.14
N ASP A 84 -55.20 10.54 29.19
CA ASP A 84 -56.49 11.14 29.57
C ASP A 84 -56.96 12.21 28.55
N GLU A 85 -56.02 12.96 27.98
CA GLU A 85 -56.30 13.98 26.96
C GLU A 85 -56.64 13.36 25.60
N LEU A 86 -56.06 12.20 25.31
CA LEU A 86 -56.32 11.45 24.09
C LEU A 86 -57.54 10.55 24.19
N GLY A 87 -57.98 10.14 25.39
CA GLY A 87 -59.08 9.21 25.57
C GLY A 87 -58.70 7.77 25.17
N CYS A 88 -57.52 7.33 25.57
CA CYS A 88 -57.04 5.96 25.33
C CYS A 88 -57.97 4.90 25.97
N ASP A 89 -58.07 3.73 25.33
CA ASP A 89 -58.98 2.65 25.75
C ASP A 89 -58.57 2.08 27.11
N GLN A 90 -59.36 2.39 28.14
CA GLN A 90 -59.13 1.90 29.50
C GLN A 90 -59.23 0.36 29.59
N GLY A 91 -59.90 -0.30 28.65
CA GLY A 91 -59.96 -1.76 28.57
C GLY A 91 -58.63 -2.43 28.20
N GLN A 92 -57.65 -1.67 27.67
CA GLN A 92 -56.30 -2.14 27.36
C GLN A 92 -55.30 -1.91 28.50
N GLN A 93 -55.74 -1.40 29.64
CA GLN A 93 -54.88 -1.21 30.81
C GLN A 93 -54.55 -2.55 31.46
N VAL A 94 -53.26 -2.84 31.64
CA VAL A 94 -52.74 -4.05 32.29
C VAL A 94 -52.53 -3.81 33.78
N ARG A 95 -52.11 -2.60 34.16
CA ARG A 95 -51.85 -2.25 35.55
C ARG A 95 -52.04 -0.76 35.80
N CYS A 96 -52.64 -0.45 36.94
CA CYS A 96 -52.55 0.85 37.60
C CYS A 96 -51.92 0.62 38.98
N ARG A 97 -51.01 1.49 39.43
CA ARG A 97 -50.37 1.30 40.75
C ARG A 97 -51.37 1.61 41.87
N GLU A 98 -51.51 0.71 42.83
CA GLU A 98 -52.29 0.99 44.04
C GLU A 98 -51.55 1.99 44.96
N ILE A 99 -52.30 2.71 45.80
CA ILE A 99 -51.75 3.70 46.74
C ILE A 99 -50.69 3.08 47.68
N SER A 100 -50.85 1.79 48.03
CA SER A 100 -49.92 1.01 48.83
C SER A 100 -48.57 0.75 48.13
N ASP A 101 -48.57 0.55 46.81
CA ASP A 101 -47.37 0.36 45.98
C ASP A 101 -46.65 1.69 45.67
N ALA A 102 -47.41 2.79 45.62
CA ALA A 102 -46.90 4.11 45.24
C ALA A 102 -46.02 4.78 46.30
N ILE A 103 -46.05 4.33 47.56
CA ILE A 103 -45.29 4.99 48.64
C ILE A 103 -43.86 4.42 48.77
N ARG A 104 -43.53 3.33 48.06
CA ARG A 104 -42.30 2.57 48.27
C ARG A 104 -41.38 2.57 47.06
N ALA A 105 -40.22 3.22 47.18
CA ALA A 105 -39.14 3.07 46.20
C ALA A 105 -38.60 1.63 46.20
N SER A 106 -38.43 1.06 45.02
CA SER A 106 -37.86 -0.29 44.81
C SER A 106 -36.58 -0.18 43.98
N ILE A 107 -35.58 -0.97 44.35
CA ILE A 107 -34.29 -1.03 43.65
C ILE A 107 -34.20 -2.38 42.93
N TYR A 108 -33.88 -2.35 41.64
CA TYR A 108 -33.68 -3.52 40.80
C TYR A 108 -32.24 -3.55 40.31
N ILE A 109 -31.61 -4.73 40.38
CA ILE A 109 -30.21 -4.94 39.95
C ILE A 109 -30.21 -6.08 38.95
N GLY A 110 -29.67 -5.84 37.76
CA GLY A 110 -29.66 -6.80 36.67
C GLY A 110 -29.11 -6.19 35.37
N PRO A 111 -29.03 -7.00 34.29
CA PRO A 111 -28.51 -6.54 33.00
C PRO A 111 -29.41 -5.46 32.36
N ILE A 112 -28.81 -4.42 31.80
CA ILE A 112 -29.50 -3.37 31.04
C ILE A 112 -29.05 -3.48 29.58
N ALA A 113 -29.99 -3.46 28.64
CA ALA A 113 -29.69 -3.47 27.21
C ALA A 113 -29.45 -2.05 26.67
N SER A 114 -28.56 -1.92 25.69
CA SER A 114 -28.32 -0.70 24.90
C SER A 114 -28.61 -1.00 23.43
N ALA A 115 -29.04 0.01 22.67
CA ALA A 115 -29.30 -0.13 21.24
C ALA A 115 -28.97 1.16 20.48
N ASP A 116 -28.43 1.05 19.28
CA ASP A 116 -28.01 2.19 18.44
C ASP A 116 -29.18 2.98 17.83
N THR A 117 -30.42 2.49 17.98
CA THR A 117 -31.63 3.13 17.46
C THR A 117 -32.79 3.05 18.46
N VAL A 118 -33.68 4.04 18.40
CA VAL A 118 -34.88 4.12 19.24
C VAL A 118 -35.84 2.98 18.91
N MET A 119 -35.89 1.96 19.78
CA MET A 119 -36.85 0.86 19.67
C MET A 119 -38.24 1.35 20.09
N LYS A 120 -39.25 1.32 19.21
CA LYS A 120 -40.59 1.88 19.50
C LYS A 120 -41.65 0.84 19.88
N CYS A 121 -41.42 -0.44 19.58
CA CYS A 121 -42.40 -1.52 19.81
C CYS A 121 -42.24 -2.15 21.20
N GLY A 122 -43.27 -2.07 22.04
CA GLY A 122 -43.28 -2.71 23.36
C GLY A 122 -43.21 -4.24 23.29
N GLN A 123 -43.88 -4.87 22.32
CA GLN A 123 -43.84 -6.33 22.13
C GLN A 123 -42.42 -6.85 21.84
N HIS A 124 -41.68 -6.16 20.98
CA HIS A 124 -40.30 -6.56 20.66
C HIS A 124 -39.39 -6.45 21.89
N ARG A 125 -39.58 -5.41 22.72
CA ARG A 125 -38.84 -5.29 23.99
C ARG A 125 -39.16 -6.43 24.93
N ASP A 126 -40.43 -6.80 25.08
CA ASP A 126 -40.86 -7.93 25.92
C ASP A 126 -40.27 -9.27 25.44
N GLU A 127 -40.15 -9.47 24.14
CA GLU A 127 -39.46 -10.64 23.58
C GLU A 127 -37.98 -10.68 23.94
N ILE A 128 -37.29 -9.53 23.88
CA ILE A 128 -35.88 -9.42 24.28
C ILE A 128 -35.72 -9.62 25.78
N VAL A 129 -36.59 -9.04 26.61
CA VAL A 129 -36.60 -9.25 28.07
C VAL A 129 -36.74 -10.73 28.39
N LYS A 130 -37.66 -11.45 27.73
CA LYS A 130 -37.84 -12.91 27.91
C LYS A 130 -36.62 -13.71 27.45
N ARG A 131 -35.95 -13.28 26.38
CA ARG A 131 -34.82 -14.01 25.78
C ARG A 131 -33.50 -13.78 26.54
N GLU A 132 -33.22 -12.54 26.91
CA GLU A 132 -31.92 -12.10 27.43
C GLU A 132 -31.94 -11.77 28.94
N ASN A 133 -33.12 -11.83 29.57
CA ASN A 133 -33.30 -11.54 31.00
C ASN A 133 -32.80 -10.15 31.42
N VAL A 134 -32.95 -9.16 30.52
CA VAL A 134 -32.62 -7.75 30.76
C VAL A 134 -33.72 -7.08 31.57
N ILE A 135 -33.36 -6.18 32.48
CA ILE A 135 -34.29 -5.48 33.38
C ILE A 135 -34.68 -4.08 32.91
N GLY A 136 -34.06 -3.60 31.82
CA GLY A 136 -34.32 -2.28 31.26
C GLY A 136 -33.53 -2.02 29.98
N PHE A 137 -33.87 -0.92 29.30
CA PHE A 137 -33.22 -0.46 28.07
C PHE A 137 -32.75 0.99 28.24
N GLU A 138 -31.52 1.28 27.80
CA GLU A 138 -31.05 2.65 27.58
C GLU A 138 -31.41 3.10 26.16
N MET A 139 -31.95 4.32 26.05
CA MET A 139 -32.40 4.90 24.79
C MET A 139 -31.71 6.23 24.45
N GLU A 140 -31.16 6.95 25.44
CA GLU A 140 -30.58 8.29 25.25
C GLU A 140 -29.04 8.30 25.30
N GLY A 141 -28.44 7.22 25.81
CA GLY A 141 -26.98 7.02 25.91
C GLY A 141 -26.46 5.87 25.06
N ALA A 142 -27.11 5.55 23.95
CA ALA A 142 -26.78 4.44 23.06
C ALA A 142 -25.27 4.39 22.71
N GLY A 143 -24.64 3.23 22.87
CA GLY A 143 -23.26 2.95 22.43
C GLY A 143 -22.12 3.49 23.31
N VAL A 144 -22.40 4.33 24.32
CA VAL A 144 -21.36 4.96 25.17
C VAL A 144 -20.60 3.93 26.03
N TRP A 145 -21.30 2.87 26.43
CA TRP A 145 -20.87 1.83 27.38
C TRP A 145 -20.11 0.69 26.72
N ASP A 146 -20.19 0.55 25.39
CA ASP A 146 -19.49 -0.51 24.66
C ASP A 146 -17.96 -0.29 24.68
N ASN A 147 -17.54 0.93 25.01
CA ASN A 147 -16.14 1.36 24.99
C ASN A 147 -15.60 1.80 26.38
N VAL A 148 -16.46 1.87 27.40
CA VAL A 148 -16.08 2.33 28.75
C VAL A 148 -16.65 1.39 29.82
N PRO A 149 -15.80 0.72 30.62
CA PRO A 149 -16.27 -0.05 31.77
C PRO A 149 -16.91 0.89 32.80
N CYS A 150 -18.23 0.81 32.98
CA CYS A 150 -18.95 1.69 33.90
C CYS A 150 -20.08 0.98 34.65
N ILE A 151 -20.48 1.53 35.80
CA ILE A 151 -21.66 1.10 36.56
C ILE A 151 -22.82 2.04 36.21
N ILE A 152 -23.96 1.46 35.86
CA ILE A 152 -25.16 2.21 35.47
C ILE A 152 -26.06 2.41 36.69
N ILE A 153 -26.39 3.66 37.01
CA ILE A 153 -27.42 4.00 38.02
C ILE A 153 -28.47 4.88 37.35
N LYS A 154 -29.72 4.39 37.30
CA LYS A 154 -30.84 5.08 36.64
C LYS A 154 -32.09 5.11 37.50
N GLY A 155 -32.82 6.22 37.41
CA GLY A 155 -34.22 6.27 37.80
C GLY A 155 -35.12 5.92 36.63
N VAL A 156 -36.19 5.17 36.90
CA VAL A 156 -37.14 4.72 35.90
C VAL A 156 -38.39 5.61 35.95
N CYS A 157 -38.76 6.22 34.83
CA CYS A 157 -39.95 7.08 34.71
C CYS A 157 -40.99 6.60 33.71
N ASP A 158 -40.64 5.63 32.85
CA ASP A 158 -41.50 5.15 31.77
C ASP A 158 -41.51 3.62 31.74
N TYR A 159 -42.64 3.06 31.32
CA TYR A 159 -42.75 1.64 31.02
C TYR A 159 -42.23 1.31 29.62
N ALA A 160 -42.09 0.02 29.33
CA ALA A 160 -41.67 -0.45 28.02
C ALA A 160 -42.76 -0.35 26.93
N ASP A 161 -43.94 0.19 27.25
CA ASP A 161 -45.04 0.40 26.30
C ASP A 161 -44.89 1.74 25.53
N SER A 162 -45.86 2.08 24.68
CA SER A 162 -45.82 3.33 23.89
C SER A 162 -46.25 4.57 24.67
N HIS A 163 -46.62 4.45 25.95
CA HIS A 163 -47.20 5.53 26.75
C HIS A 163 -46.11 6.14 27.64
N LYS A 164 -45.63 7.32 27.26
CA LYS A 164 -44.60 8.04 28.04
C LYS A 164 -45.26 8.98 29.05
N SER A 165 -44.83 8.92 30.30
CA SER A 165 -45.27 9.82 31.36
C SER A 165 -44.14 10.76 31.78
N LYS A 166 -44.16 11.98 31.21
CA LYS A 166 -43.17 13.02 31.59
C LYS A 166 -43.28 13.46 33.05
N VAL A 167 -44.41 13.19 33.70
CA VAL A 167 -44.69 13.59 35.09
C VAL A 167 -43.69 12.94 36.06
N TRP A 168 -43.20 11.74 35.75
CA TRP A 168 -42.26 11.00 36.61
C TRP A 168 -40.78 11.30 36.37
N GLN A 169 -40.41 11.96 35.27
CA GLN A 169 -39.01 12.18 34.89
C GLN A 169 -38.20 12.89 35.97
N ALA A 170 -38.79 13.96 36.51
CA ALA A 170 -38.28 14.74 37.62
C ALA A 170 -37.97 13.89 38.86
N TYR A 171 -38.95 13.08 39.28
CA TYR A 171 -38.83 12.23 40.47
C TYR A 171 -37.86 11.06 40.23
N ALA A 172 -37.88 10.45 39.04
CA ALA A 172 -36.97 9.39 38.65
C ALA A 172 -35.52 9.90 38.62
N ALA A 173 -35.26 11.07 38.03
CA ALA A 173 -33.94 11.68 38.05
C ALA A 173 -33.45 11.94 39.48
N ALA A 174 -34.30 12.52 40.35
CA ALA A 174 -33.98 12.72 41.76
C ALA A 174 -33.70 11.40 42.49
N THR A 175 -34.45 10.34 42.18
CA THR A 175 -34.23 8.99 42.72
C THR A 175 -32.90 8.41 42.26
N GLY A 176 -32.60 8.47 40.96
CA GLY A 176 -31.33 8.01 40.39
C GLY A 176 -30.13 8.72 41.00
N VAL A 177 -30.20 10.05 41.14
CA VAL A 177 -29.15 10.86 41.80
C VAL A 177 -29.02 10.50 43.28
N SER A 178 -30.14 10.29 43.99
CA SER A 178 -30.11 9.89 45.41
C SER A 178 -29.48 8.51 45.60
N VAL A 179 -29.78 7.55 44.74
CA VAL A 179 -29.16 6.22 44.74
C VAL A 179 -27.68 6.32 44.38
N ALA A 180 -27.31 7.13 43.39
CA ALA A 180 -25.91 7.35 43.04
C ALA A 180 -25.12 7.96 44.20
N LYS A 181 -25.70 8.95 44.89
CA LYS A 181 -25.10 9.52 46.10
C LYS A 181 -24.92 8.47 47.19
N ALA A 182 -25.96 7.71 47.53
CA ALA A 182 -25.90 6.65 48.53
C ALA A 182 -24.91 5.54 48.14
N PHE A 183 -24.84 5.20 46.86
CA PHE A 183 -23.85 4.28 46.32
C PHE A 183 -22.44 4.83 46.53
N LEU A 184 -22.17 6.09 46.21
CA LEU A 184 -20.85 6.72 46.41
C LEU A 184 -20.48 6.91 47.89
N GLU A 185 -21.46 6.99 48.80
CA GLU A 185 -21.24 7.01 50.25
C GLU A 185 -20.81 5.63 50.79
N PHE A 186 -21.32 4.53 50.21
CA PHE A 186 -21.00 3.16 50.63
C PHE A 186 -19.80 2.58 49.87
N TRP A 187 -19.76 2.84 48.56
CA TRP A 187 -18.65 2.60 47.67
C TRP A 187 -17.68 3.77 47.79
N MET A 188 -16.92 3.79 48.87
CA MET A 188 -15.72 4.61 48.89
C MET A 188 -14.81 4.10 47.77
N PRO A 189 -14.44 4.92 46.77
CA PRO A 189 -13.27 4.61 45.97
C PRO A 189 -12.18 4.33 46.99
N ALA A 190 -11.50 3.18 46.88
CA ALA A 190 -10.31 2.96 47.68
C ALA A 190 -9.48 4.23 47.55
N ASN A 191 -9.35 4.95 48.67
CA ASN A 191 -8.49 6.12 48.73
C ASN A 191 -7.17 5.65 48.16
N TYR A 192 -6.82 6.14 46.98
CA TYR A 192 -5.49 5.98 46.39
C TYR A 192 -4.55 6.86 47.23
N LYS A 193 -4.38 6.48 48.50
CA LYS A 193 -3.15 6.66 49.25
C LYS A 193 -2.33 5.45 48.78
N ASP A 194 -1.56 5.57 47.70
CA ASP A 194 -0.35 6.40 47.70
C ASP A 194 -0.25 7.40 46.54
N ALA A 195 -0.43 8.68 46.86
CA ALA A 195 0.37 9.72 46.23
C ALA A 195 1.82 9.55 46.75
N ARG A 196 2.63 8.82 45.96
CA ARG A 196 4.12 8.80 45.87
C ARG A 196 4.65 7.45 45.36
N SER A 197 4.06 6.89 44.32
CA SER A 197 4.81 6.02 43.41
C SER A 197 5.03 6.84 42.14
N GLY A 198 6.23 7.41 41.98
CA GLY A 198 6.59 8.35 40.90
C GLY A 198 6.68 7.70 39.51
N ARG A 199 5.77 6.77 39.21
CA ARG A 199 5.81 5.92 38.04
C ARG A 199 4.43 5.77 37.40
N HIS A 200 4.31 6.30 36.19
CA HIS A 200 3.16 6.13 35.33
C HIS A 200 3.52 5.28 34.11
N LEU A 201 2.70 4.29 33.78
CA LEU A 201 2.89 3.40 32.63
C LEU A 201 1.64 3.38 31.77
N MET A 202 1.76 3.95 30.57
CA MET A 202 0.73 3.92 29.53
C MET A 202 1.34 3.36 28.25
N ILE A 203 1.27 2.03 28.10
CA ILE A 203 1.72 1.31 26.90
C ILE A 203 0.51 0.58 26.31
N PRO A 204 0.12 0.85 25.06
CA PRO A 204 -1.14 0.35 24.49
C PRO A 204 -1.09 -1.13 24.08
N PHE A 205 0.11 -1.72 23.97
CA PHE A 205 0.31 -3.07 23.45
C PHE A 205 1.06 -3.96 24.43
N ALA A 206 0.73 -5.25 24.46
CA ALA A 206 1.50 -6.26 25.20
C ALA A 206 2.90 -6.43 24.58
N ARG A 207 3.89 -6.82 25.39
CA ARG A 207 5.24 -7.11 24.88
C ARG A 207 5.17 -8.28 23.91
N ASN A 208 5.73 -8.11 22.71
CA ASN A 208 5.71 -9.14 21.69
C ASN A 208 6.66 -10.30 22.05
N PRO A 209 6.16 -11.51 22.36
CA PRO A 209 7.00 -12.65 22.73
C PRO A 209 7.78 -13.22 21.51
N HIS A 210 7.33 -12.89 20.30
CA HIS A 210 7.93 -13.33 19.04
C HIS A 210 8.86 -12.28 18.43
N PHE A 211 9.23 -11.22 19.16
CA PHE A 211 10.23 -10.27 18.69
C PHE A 211 11.57 -10.96 18.40
N VAL A 212 12.21 -10.61 17.28
CA VAL A 212 13.48 -11.19 16.81
C VAL A 212 14.37 -10.10 16.23
N GLY A 213 15.67 -10.19 16.50
CA GLY A 213 16.67 -9.29 15.93
C GLY A 213 16.61 -7.88 16.51
N ARG A 214 17.07 -6.90 15.71
CA ARG A 214 17.06 -5.45 15.99
C ARG A 214 17.79 -5.00 17.26
N GLN A 215 18.69 -5.83 17.77
CA GLN A 215 19.39 -5.55 19.04
C GLN A 215 20.31 -4.35 18.92
N GLU A 216 21.03 -4.23 17.80
CA GLU A 216 21.93 -3.10 17.58
C GLU A 216 21.18 -1.77 17.47
N GLU A 217 20.04 -1.77 16.78
CA GLU A 217 19.20 -0.58 16.64
C GLU A 217 18.60 -0.15 17.98
N ILE A 218 18.10 -1.11 18.77
CA ILE A 218 17.55 -0.81 20.11
C ILE A 218 18.65 -0.30 21.04
N LEU A 219 19.81 -0.96 21.09
CA LEU A 219 20.93 -0.56 21.95
C LEU A 219 21.39 0.87 21.64
N LYS A 220 21.48 1.25 20.37
CA LYS A 220 21.83 2.63 19.98
C LYS A 220 20.84 3.67 20.52
N ILE A 221 19.54 3.34 20.56
CA ILE A 221 18.51 4.23 21.08
C ILE A 221 18.53 4.23 22.62
N GLU A 222 18.71 3.07 23.24
CA GLU A 222 18.89 2.93 24.70
C GLU A 222 20.07 3.79 25.18
N ASP A 223 21.23 3.64 24.55
CA ASP A 223 22.44 4.41 24.89
C ASP A 223 22.18 5.91 24.76
N ALA A 224 21.44 6.35 23.73
CA ALA A 224 21.11 7.76 23.54
C ALA A 224 20.12 8.30 24.61
N VAL A 225 19.24 7.46 25.16
CA VAL A 225 18.28 7.85 26.20
C VAL A 225 18.88 7.75 27.60
N SER A 226 19.82 6.84 27.84
CA SER A 226 20.41 6.61 29.17
C SER A 226 21.54 7.60 29.54
N VAL A 227 22.08 8.35 28.58
CA VAL A 227 23.13 9.35 28.85
C VAL A 227 22.51 10.65 29.41
N PRO A 228 23.02 11.23 30.52
CA PRO A 228 22.47 12.43 31.14
C PRO A 228 22.33 13.64 30.19
N ASP A 229 23.31 13.86 29.30
CA ASP A 229 23.31 14.90 28.26
C ASP A 229 22.90 14.35 26.88
N GLY A 230 22.17 13.23 26.87
CA GLY A 230 21.70 12.58 25.66
C GLY A 230 20.64 13.42 24.92
N PRO A 231 20.37 13.09 23.64
CA PRO A 231 19.36 13.78 22.87
C PRO A 231 17.97 13.67 23.49
N ARG A 232 17.30 14.82 23.66
CA ARG A 232 15.93 14.89 24.20
C ARG A 232 14.86 14.49 23.19
N LYS A 233 15.18 14.52 21.89
CA LYS A 233 14.28 14.15 20.80
C LYS A 233 14.99 13.16 19.89
N LEU A 234 14.38 11.99 19.71
CA LEU A 234 14.89 10.91 18.86
C LEU A 234 13.77 10.48 17.91
N ALA A 235 14.12 10.06 16.69
CA ALA A 235 13.13 9.56 15.74
C ALA A 235 13.57 8.25 15.10
N ILE A 236 12.66 7.29 14.99
CA ILE A 236 12.84 6.03 14.28
C ILE A 236 12.15 6.15 12.92
N THR A 237 12.90 5.96 11.83
CA THR A 237 12.39 6.07 10.45
C THR A 237 12.56 4.79 9.65
N GLY A 238 11.80 4.65 8.58
CA GLY A 238 11.91 3.52 7.65
C GLY A 238 10.58 3.17 7.00
N LEU A 239 10.61 2.19 6.09
CA LEU A 239 9.45 1.80 5.30
C LEU A 239 8.24 1.39 6.17
N GLY A 240 7.03 1.63 5.67
CA GLY A 240 5.80 1.13 6.30
C GLY A 240 5.85 -0.40 6.45
N GLY A 241 5.62 -0.91 7.67
CA GLY A 241 5.67 -2.35 7.96
C GLY A 241 7.05 -2.91 8.35
N VAL A 242 8.11 -2.09 8.40
CA VAL A 242 9.48 -2.56 8.75
C VAL A 242 9.67 -2.89 10.25
N GLY A 243 8.69 -2.54 11.11
CA GLY A 243 8.73 -2.85 12.55
C GLY A 243 9.12 -1.69 13.49
N LYS A 244 9.05 -0.43 13.04
CA LYS A 244 9.38 0.76 13.87
C LYS A 244 8.62 0.80 15.21
N THR A 245 7.30 0.59 15.17
CA THR A 245 6.44 0.54 16.36
C THR A 245 6.85 -0.60 17.29
N GLN A 246 7.26 -1.75 16.74
CA GLN A 246 7.73 -2.89 17.55
C GLN A 246 9.10 -2.60 18.21
N ILE A 247 10.00 -1.87 17.54
CA ILE A 247 11.26 -1.39 18.14
C ILE A 247 10.98 -0.43 19.28
N ALA A 248 10.09 0.56 19.09
CA ALA A 248 9.70 1.50 20.14
C ALA A 248 9.01 0.79 21.32
N LEU A 249 8.19 -0.23 21.04
CA LEU A 249 7.52 -1.05 22.05
C LEU A 249 8.52 -1.86 22.86
N GLU A 250 9.44 -2.57 22.21
CA GLU A 250 10.47 -3.35 22.90
C GLU A 250 11.41 -2.45 23.72
N LEU A 251 11.75 -1.26 23.21
CA LEU A 251 12.48 -0.24 23.97
C LEU A 251 11.70 0.18 25.23
N ALA A 252 10.40 0.47 25.12
CA ALA A 252 9.57 0.85 26.26
C ALA A 252 9.58 -0.24 27.35
N TYR A 253 9.45 -1.51 26.96
CA TYR A 253 9.53 -2.62 27.91
C TYR A 253 10.92 -2.79 28.54
N ARG A 254 12.00 -2.58 27.78
CA ARG A 254 13.37 -2.63 28.33
C ARG A 254 13.66 -1.49 29.29
N MET A 255 13.24 -0.27 28.96
CA MET A 255 13.38 0.89 29.84
C MET A 255 12.57 0.70 31.12
N ARG A 256 11.35 0.17 31.01
CA ARG A 256 10.51 -0.21 32.16
C ARG A 256 11.20 -1.21 33.08
N ASP A 257 11.92 -2.17 32.52
CA ASP A 257 12.60 -3.24 33.26
C ASP A 257 13.94 -2.75 33.87
N ARG A 258 14.67 -1.85 33.20
CA ARG A 258 15.98 -1.33 33.63
C ARG A 258 15.90 -0.10 34.55
N GLU A 259 14.99 0.82 34.28
CA GLU A 259 14.78 2.06 35.04
C GLU A 259 13.33 2.11 35.57
N PRO A 260 13.03 1.43 36.69
CA PRO A 260 11.68 1.34 37.22
C PRO A 260 11.07 2.69 37.61
N GLU A 261 11.91 3.68 37.92
CA GLU A 261 11.51 5.05 38.29
C GLU A 261 11.16 5.91 37.07
N CYS A 262 11.35 5.42 35.84
CA CYS A 262 11.00 6.15 34.63
C CYS A 262 9.53 5.92 34.26
N SER A 263 8.78 7.01 34.11
CA SER A 263 7.42 6.99 33.57
C SER A 263 7.45 6.84 32.05
N ILE A 264 6.52 6.07 31.48
CA ILE A 264 6.44 5.83 30.03
C ILE A 264 5.03 6.13 29.56
N PHE A 265 4.93 7.03 28.58
CA PHE A 265 3.67 7.46 27.98
C PHE A 265 3.69 7.21 26.48
N TRP A 266 2.54 6.84 25.92
CA TRP A 266 2.40 6.52 24.51
C TRP A 266 1.23 7.26 23.90
N ILE A 267 1.47 7.96 22.79
CA ILE A 267 0.48 8.73 22.06
C ILE A 267 0.41 8.26 20.59
N PRO A 268 -0.69 7.65 20.14
CA PRO A 268 -0.94 7.43 18.71
C PRO A 268 -1.12 8.75 17.97
N CYS A 269 -0.29 9.00 16.98
CA CYS A 269 -0.33 10.18 16.12
C CYS A 269 -1.01 9.88 14.77
N THR A 270 -2.08 9.08 14.80
CA THR A 270 -2.83 8.65 13.60
C THR A 270 -3.86 9.69 13.17
N SER A 271 -4.38 10.51 14.09
CA SER A 271 -5.24 11.67 13.84
C SER A 271 -5.15 12.68 14.99
N TYR A 272 -5.70 13.89 14.83
CA TYR A 272 -5.77 14.88 15.91
C TYR A 272 -6.61 14.39 17.09
N GLU A 273 -7.69 13.67 16.80
CA GLU A 273 -8.61 13.10 17.79
C GLU A 273 -7.89 12.03 18.62
N ALA A 274 -7.14 11.13 17.97
CA ALA A 274 -6.36 10.11 18.67
C ALA A 274 -5.31 10.72 19.61
N VAL A 275 -4.63 11.78 19.16
CA VAL A 275 -3.67 12.53 19.99
C VAL A 275 -4.36 13.16 21.19
N GLU A 276 -5.51 13.82 20.99
CA GLU A 276 -6.26 14.47 22.06
C GLU A 276 -6.79 13.49 23.11
N GLN A 277 -7.35 12.36 22.68
CA GLN A 277 -7.81 11.30 23.60
C GLN A 277 -6.67 10.71 24.43
N ALA A 278 -5.51 10.48 23.81
CA ALA A 278 -4.33 10.02 24.53
C ALA A 278 -3.82 11.07 25.52
N CYS A 279 -3.78 12.35 25.13
CA CYS A 279 -3.44 13.45 26.04
C CYS A 279 -4.42 13.52 27.22
N MET A 280 -5.73 13.40 27.01
CA MET A 280 -6.72 13.38 28.09
C MET A 280 -6.48 12.24 29.07
N SER A 281 -6.15 11.05 28.56
CA SER A 281 -5.82 9.89 29.38
C SER A 281 -4.56 10.10 30.22
N ILE A 282 -3.51 10.69 29.62
CA ILE A 282 -2.27 11.04 30.33
C ILE A 282 -2.54 12.08 31.42
N ALA A 283 -3.29 13.14 31.11
CA ALA A 283 -3.63 14.19 32.06
C ALA A 283 -4.33 13.64 33.30
N GLN A 284 -5.30 12.75 33.11
CA GLN A 284 -5.97 12.05 34.22
C GLN A 284 -4.99 11.18 35.02
N MET A 285 -4.09 10.46 34.33
CA MET A 285 -3.12 9.58 34.96
C MET A 285 -2.10 10.31 35.84
N VAL A 286 -1.65 11.50 35.41
CA VAL A 286 -0.71 12.34 36.17
C VAL A 286 -1.41 13.26 37.19
N GLY A 287 -2.73 13.12 37.37
CA GLY A 287 -3.50 13.89 38.37
C GLY A 287 -3.86 15.32 37.96
N LEU A 288 -3.81 15.66 36.66
CA LEU A 288 -4.34 16.92 36.15
C LEU A 288 -5.87 16.81 35.99
N HIS A 289 -6.59 17.28 37.00
CA HIS A 289 -8.06 17.29 37.02
C HIS A 289 -8.63 18.57 36.38
N ASN A 290 -9.88 18.50 35.89
CA ASN A 290 -10.63 19.61 35.28
C ASN A 290 -9.95 20.24 34.06
N VAL A 291 -9.30 19.42 33.23
CA VAL A 291 -8.67 19.89 31.99
C VAL A 291 -9.67 19.74 30.85
N GLU A 292 -9.98 20.85 30.19
CA GLU A 292 -10.79 20.85 28.97
C GLU A 292 -9.99 20.25 27.79
N PRO A 293 -10.63 19.54 26.84
CA PRO A 293 -9.94 18.94 25.69
C PRO A 293 -9.10 19.94 24.87
N SER A 294 -9.56 21.18 24.77
CA SER A 294 -8.83 22.25 24.06
C SER A 294 -7.53 22.68 24.74
N GLU A 295 -7.42 22.53 26.07
CA GLU A 295 -6.25 22.98 26.86
C GLU A 295 -5.28 21.84 27.21
N VAL A 296 -5.70 20.58 27.02
CA VAL A 296 -4.96 19.42 27.54
C VAL A 296 -3.51 19.32 27.07
N LYS A 297 -3.26 19.66 25.80
CA LYS A 297 -1.94 19.57 25.19
C LYS A 297 -0.97 20.57 25.82
N GLU A 298 -1.43 21.80 26.09
CA GLU A 298 -0.64 22.86 26.70
C GLU A 298 -0.37 22.57 28.18
N ARG A 299 -1.38 22.06 28.90
CA ARG A 299 -1.24 21.66 30.32
C ARG A 299 -0.23 20.53 30.49
N LEU A 300 -0.30 19.52 29.63
CA LEU A 300 0.67 18.42 29.63
C LEU A 300 2.07 18.88 29.26
N GLN A 301 2.20 19.76 28.27
CA GLN A 301 3.49 20.34 27.91
C GLN A 301 4.12 21.06 29.11
N ALA A 302 3.33 21.87 29.84
CA ALA A 302 3.79 22.53 31.04
C ALA A 302 4.20 21.55 32.15
N TYR A 303 3.38 20.51 32.39
CA TYR A 303 3.69 19.45 33.36
C TYR A 303 5.02 18.75 33.05
N PHE A 304 5.17 18.24 31.82
CA PHE A 304 6.38 17.52 31.41
C PHE A 304 7.63 18.38 31.37
N SER A 305 7.48 19.69 31.17
CA SER A 305 8.62 20.62 31.16
C SER A 305 9.03 21.06 32.56
N GLN A 306 8.19 20.88 33.58
CA GLN A 306 8.45 21.30 34.96
C GLN A 306 8.73 20.15 35.92
N THR A 307 8.36 18.92 35.56
CA THR A 307 8.57 17.75 36.43
C THR A 307 10.04 17.36 36.52
N ASP A 308 10.46 17.01 37.75
CA ASP A 308 11.78 16.43 38.03
C ASP A 308 11.80 14.89 37.80
N GLU A 309 10.64 14.29 37.56
CA GLU A 309 10.53 12.85 37.31
C GLU A 309 11.09 12.49 35.93
N LYS A 310 11.74 11.33 35.83
CA LYS A 310 12.19 10.79 34.55
C LYS A 310 11.00 10.29 33.74
N TRP A 311 10.93 10.69 32.47
CA TRP A 311 9.85 10.24 31.60
C TRP A 311 10.29 10.00 30.15
N ILE A 312 9.61 9.06 29.50
CA ILE A 312 9.71 8.82 28.05
C ILE A 312 8.34 8.99 27.44
N LEU A 313 8.25 9.86 26.43
CA LEU A 313 7.04 10.09 25.64
C LEU A 313 7.22 9.53 24.23
N ILE A 314 6.46 8.49 23.89
CA ILE A 314 6.50 7.85 22.58
C ILE A 314 5.35 8.38 21.73
N LEU A 315 5.68 9.03 20.61
CA LEU A 315 4.75 9.57 19.61
C LEU A 315 4.79 8.65 18.38
N ASP A 316 3.85 7.71 18.32
CA ASP A 316 3.84 6.63 17.31
C ASP A 316 3.04 7.03 16.06
N ASN A 317 3.56 6.70 14.87
CA ASN A 317 2.98 7.05 13.55
C ASN A 317 2.92 8.56 13.27
N ALA A 318 3.95 9.30 13.65
CA ALA A 318 4.13 10.71 13.31
C ALA A 318 4.46 10.89 11.81
N ASP A 319 3.50 10.62 10.92
CA ASP A 319 3.72 10.52 9.47
C ASP A 319 3.32 11.80 8.69
N GLU A 320 2.28 12.52 9.15
CA GLU A 320 1.67 13.62 8.40
C GLU A 320 2.39 14.97 8.61
N MET A 321 3.18 15.40 7.62
CA MET A 321 3.95 16.65 7.66
C MET A 321 3.09 17.88 8.02
N GLY A 322 1.85 17.97 7.53
CA GLY A 322 0.94 19.09 7.78
C GLY A 322 0.60 19.26 9.27
N MET A 323 0.19 18.15 9.92
CA MET A 323 -0.17 18.10 11.34
C MET A 323 0.95 18.59 12.26
N TRP A 324 2.19 18.26 11.92
CA TRP A 324 3.35 18.63 12.72
C TRP A 324 3.91 20.02 12.43
N THR A 325 3.86 20.48 11.18
CA THR A 325 4.58 21.70 10.76
C THR A 325 3.70 22.92 10.54
N LYS A 326 2.47 22.75 10.05
CA LYS A 326 1.54 23.82 9.68
C LYS A 326 0.33 23.93 10.61
N GLY A 327 -0.08 22.83 11.23
CA GLY A 327 -1.32 22.78 12.00
C GLY A 327 -2.56 22.70 11.11
N SER A 328 -3.74 22.85 11.70
CA SER A 328 -5.02 23.02 11.02
C SER A 328 -5.60 24.41 11.32
N PRO A 329 -6.67 24.85 10.62
CA PRO A 329 -7.37 26.10 10.98
C PRO A 329 -7.88 26.13 12.42
N THR A 330 -8.07 24.94 13.04
CA THR A 330 -8.66 24.76 14.36
C THR A 330 -7.66 24.29 15.42
N ALA A 331 -6.42 23.93 15.05
CA ALA A 331 -5.42 23.43 15.98
C ALA A 331 -3.99 23.84 15.56
N PRO A 332 -3.13 24.29 16.51
CA PRO A 332 -1.74 24.62 16.21
C PRO A 332 -0.94 23.37 15.79
N PRO A 333 0.23 23.56 15.13
CA PRO A 333 1.09 22.45 14.76
C PRO A 333 1.57 21.66 16.00
N LEU A 334 1.50 20.32 15.94
CA LEU A 334 1.86 19.45 17.07
C LEU A 334 3.33 19.59 17.52
N LYS A 335 4.23 20.11 16.67
CA LYS A 335 5.62 20.36 17.09
C LYS A 335 5.72 21.39 18.22
N MET A 336 4.73 22.30 18.34
CA MET A 336 4.75 23.38 19.33
C MET A 336 4.39 22.90 20.73
N ILE A 337 3.70 21.76 20.84
CA ILE A 337 3.28 21.17 22.12
C ILE A 337 4.26 20.12 22.64
N ILE A 338 5.39 19.91 21.96
CA ILE A 338 6.43 18.97 22.43
C ILE A 338 7.10 19.56 23.68
N PRO A 339 7.09 18.87 24.82
CA PRO A 339 7.73 19.36 26.05
C PRO A 339 9.25 19.48 25.90
N GLN A 340 9.83 20.39 26.67
CA GLN A 340 11.28 20.55 26.81
C GLN A 340 11.64 20.27 28.26
N SER A 341 12.43 19.23 28.49
CA SER A 341 12.85 18.81 29.84
C SER A 341 14.27 18.29 29.81
N GLU A 342 14.99 18.46 30.91
CA GLU A 342 16.29 17.84 31.14
C GLU A 342 16.16 16.38 31.58
N ASN A 343 15.01 15.97 32.12
CA ASN A 343 14.77 14.61 32.64
C ASN A 343 13.87 13.77 31.73
N GLY A 344 13.49 14.31 30.57
CA GLY A 344 12.52 13.71 29.65
C GLY A 344 13.06 13.44 28.26
N HIS A 345 12.63 12.34 27.66
CA HIS A 345 12.95 11.99 26.26
C HIS A 345 11.69 11.79 25.43
N VAL A 346 11.70 12.32 24.21
CA VAL A 346 10.62 12.17 23.24
C VAL A 346 11.10 11.30 22.09
N LEU A 347 10.41 10.19 21.86
CA LEU A 347 10.68 9.26 20.77
C LEU A 347 9.57 9.30 19.73
N PHE A 348 9.92 9.61 18.49
CA PHE A 348 8.99 9.58 17.37
C PHE A 348 9.16 8.28 16.58
N THR A 349 8.07 7.67 16.12
CA THR A 349 8.14 6.72 15.00
C THR A 349 7.51 7.37 13.78
N SER A 350 8.17 7.27 12.62
CA SER A 350 7.66 7.90 11.39
C SER A 350 8.07 7.12 10.14
N ARG A 351 7.22 7.09 9.14
CA ARG A 351 7.53 6.63 7.78
C ARG A 351 8.22 7.71 6.96
N ASN A 352 8.18 8.97 7.40
CA ASN A 352 8.69 10.12 6.66
C ASN A 352 9.99 10.65 7.28
N GLN A 353 11.13 10.31 6.69
CA GLN A 353 12.44 10.72 7.16
C GLN A 353 12.64 12.25 7.14
N GLN A 354 12.03 12.98 6.19
CA GLN A 354 12.11 14.44 6.17
C GLN A 354 11.38 15.06 7.36
N LEU A 355 10.24 14.48 7.76
CA LEU A 355 9.53 14.92 8.96
C LEU A 355 10.32 14.58 10.22
N ALA A 356 10.86 13.36 10.33
CA ALA A 356 11.71 12.97 11.45
C ALA A 356 12.94 13.89 11.60
N SER A 357 13.57 14.27 10.49
CA SER A 357 14.70 15.23 10.48
C SER A 357 14.28 16.63 10.95
N LYS A 358 13.01 17.03 10.75
CA LYS A 358 12.47 18.29 11.31
C LYS A 358 12.15 18.20 12.80
N LEU A 359 11.83 17.01 13.31
CA LEU A 359 11.42 16.81 14.70
C LEU A 359 12.60 16.50 15.64
N ALA A 360 13.54 15.67 15.20
CA ALA A 360 14.69 15.19 15.99
C ALA A 360 16.05 15.70 15.47
N VAL A 361 16.06 16.51 14.42
CA VAL A 361 17.24 17.13 13.80
C VAL A 361 18.27 16.10 13.34
N LEU A 362 19.26 15.78 14.18
CA LEU A 362 20.34 14.83 13.87
C LEU A 362 20.09 13.43 14.44
N ASN A 363 19.15 13.26 15.38
CA ASN A 363 18.95 12.01 16.12
C ASN A 363 17.89 11.13 15.44
N VAL A 364 18.10 10.86 14.15
CA VAL A 364 17.20 10.06 13.31
C VAL A 364 17.82 8.69 13.04
N PHE A 365 17.16 7.64 13.51
CA PHE A 365 17.58 6.25 13.39
C PHE A 365 16.78 5.58 12.26
N SER A 366 17.42 5.40 11.12
CA SER A 366 16.81 4.66 10.01
C SER A 366 16.89 3.17 10.24
N VAL A 367 15.74 2.48 10.16
CA VAL A 367 15.62 1.04 10.31
C VAL A 367 15.83 0.39 8.94
N PRO A 368 16.89 -0.41 8.74
CA PRO A 368 17.14 -1.09 7.47
C PRO A 368 16.15 -2.24 7.27
N ASP A 369 16.11 -2.79 6.06
CA ASP A 369 15.37 -4.03 5.79
C ASP A 369 15.93 -5.19 6.64
N VAL A 370 15.10 -6.21 6.87
CA VAL A 370 15.48 -7.37 7.69
C VAL A 370 16.40 -8.28 6.89
N ASP A 371 17.48 -8.74 7.50
CA ASP A 371 18.38 -9.71 6.88
C ASP A 371 17.74 -11.11 6.75
N GLU A 372 18.31 -11.95 5.88
CA GLU A 372 17.78 -13.28 5.59
C GLU A 372 17.59 -14.15 6.86
N LYS A 373 18.58 -14.13 7.76
CA LYS A 373 18.58 -14.95 8.98
C LYS A 373 17.47 -14.51 9.92
N THR A 374 17.36 -13.21 10.16
CA THR A 374 16.32 -12.61 11.00
C THR A 374 14.93 -12.84 10.40
N GLY A 375 14.77 -12.70 9.08
CA GLY A 375 13.50 -12.95 8.38
C GLY A 375 13.02 -14.40 8.51
N LYS A 376 13.94 -15.36 8.32
CA LYS A 376 13.66 -16.80 8.53
C LYS A 376 13.25 -17.09 9.98
N GLU A 377 13.89 -16.44 10.95
CA GLU A 377 13.57 -16.64 12.36
C GLU A 377 12.22 -16.04 12.76
N ILE A 378 11.87 -14.86 12.24
CA ILE A 378 10.52 -14.28 12.40
C ILE A 378 9.47 -15.26 11.86
N PHE A 379 9.63 -15.72 10.62
CA PHE A 379 8.68 -16.63 9.99
C PHE A 379 8.56 -17.95 10.76
N ARG A 380 9.68 -18.52 11.21
CA ARG A 380 9.71 -19.75 12.03
C ARG A 380 8.95 -19.62 13.34
N LYS A 381 8.99 -18.46 14.00
CA LYS A 381 8.24 -18.23 15.25
C LYS A 381 6.74 -18.08 15.03
N LEU A 382 6.31 -17.66 13.84
CA LEU A 382 4.92 -17.38 13.52
C LEU A 382 4.18 -18.58 12.90
N ILE A 383 4.88 -19.51 12.24
CA ILE A 383 4.26 -20.71 11.65
C ILE A 383 4.00 -21.79 12.70
N SER A 384 2.75 -22.27 12.76
CA SER A 384 2.33 -23.31 13.70
C SER A 384 2.82 -24.70 13.32
N GLN A 385 2.80 -25.03 12.02
CA GLN A 385 3.21 -26.35 11.51
C GLN A 385 4.68 -26.31 11.05
N LYS A 386 5.58 -26.74 11.93
CA LYS A 386 7.03 -26.72 11.65
C LYS A 386 7.44 -27.66 10.51
N ASP A 387 6.60 -28.61 10.14
CA ASP A 387 6.80 -29.51 9.00
C ASP A 387 6.88 -28.74 7.66
N PHE A 388 6.32 -27.53 7.60
CA PHE A 388 6.42 -26.66 6.43
C PHE A 388 7.80 -26.01 6.24
N LEU A 389 8.67 -26.04 7.26
CA LEU A 389 10.00 -25.42 7.24
C LEU A 389 11.12 -26.41 6.87
N GLN A 390 10.77 -27.59 6.33
CA GLN A 390 11.77 -28.61 5.95
C GLN A 390 12.62 -28.18 4.75
N ASP A 391 12.10 -27.30 3.89
CA ASP A 391 12.80 -26.78 2.72
C ASP A 391 13.20 -25.30 2.94
N ASP A 392 14.48 -25.09 3.20
CA ASP A 392 15.06 -23.77 3.44
C ASP A 392 15.09 -22.91 2.17
N HIS A 393 15.13 -23.53 0.99
CA HIS A 393 15.09 -22.83 -0.30
C HIS A 393 13.69 -22.28 -0.56
N VAL A 394 12.65 -23.09 -0.40
CA VAL A 394 11.24 -22.66 -0.56
C VAL A 394 10.90 -21.55 0.44
N THR A 395 11.37 -21.67 1.69
CA THR A 395 11.20 -20.63 2.70
C THR A 395 11.88 -19.33 2.26
N ASN A 396 13.11 -19.41 1.76
CA ASN A 396 13.82 -18.22 1.29
C ASN A 396 13.15 -17.55 0.09
N THR A 397 12.68 -18.33 -0.88
CA THR A 397 11.93 -17.82 -2.05
C THR A 397 10.67 -17.06 -1.62
N LEU A 398 9.92 -17.58 -0.64
CA LEU A 398 8.75 -16.87 -0.10
C LEU A 398 9.17 -15.53 0.52
N LEU A 399 10.20 -15.52 1.36
CA LEU A 399 10.65 -14.30 2.04
C LEU A 399 11.18 -13.25 1.06
N GLU A 400 11.86 -13.65 -0.01
CA GLU A 400 12.27 -12.78 -1.11
C GLU A 400 11.05 -12.15 -1.81
N GLN A 401 9.99 -12.90 -2.07
CA GLN A 401 8.75 -12.35 -2.65
C GLN A 401 8.05 -11.33 -1.73
N LEU A 402 8.14 -11.56 -0.41
CA LEU A 402 7.65 -10.66 0.64
C LEU A 402 8.66 -9.55 1.00
N ALA A 403 9.77 -9.44 0.24
CA ALA A 403 10.84 -8.46 0.44
C ALA A 403 11.39 -8.41 1.88
N PHE A 404 11.39 -9.56 2.57
CA PHE A 404 11.78 -9.69 3.97
C PHE A 404 11.07 -8.72 4.93
N LEU A 405 9.91 -8.19 4.57
CA LEU A 405 9.22 -7.20 5.37
C LEU A 405 8.44 -7.85 6.52
N PRO A 406 8.71 -7.52 7.80
CA PRO A 406 8.03 -8.15 8.94
C PRO A 406 6.51 -8.18 8.84
N LEU A 407 5.89 -7.07 8.43
CA LEU A 407 4.44 -7.00 8.30
C LEU A 407 3.89 -7.98 7.25
N ALA A 408 4.58 -8.13 6.12
CA ALA A 408 4.20 -9.03 5.05
C ALA A 408 4.43 -10.49 5.46
N ILE A 409 5.53 -10.76 6.17
CA ILE A 409 5.82 -12.09 6.74
C ILE A 409 4.74 -12.50 7.74
N SER A 410 4.34 -11.60 8.65
CA SER A 410 3.27 -11.88 9.62
C SER A 410 1.94 -12.15 8.96
N GLN A 411 1.58 -11.36 7.93
CA GLN A 411 0.36 -11.57 7.16
C GLN A 411 0.35 -12.92 6.46
N ALA A 412 1.46 -13.26 5.79
CA ALA A 412 1.60 -14.55 5.11
C ALA A 412 1.51 -15.72 6.10
N ALA A 413 2.20 -15.64 7.24
CA ALA A 413 2.15 -16.66 8.27
C ALA A 413 0.73 -16.83 8.85
N ALA A 414 0.03 -15.73 9.12
CA ALA A 414 -1.36 -15.75 9.58
C ALA A 414 -2.28 -16.44 8.56
N TYR A 415 -2.18 -16.07 7.28
CA TYR A 415 -2.97 -16.67 6.20
C TYR A 415 -2.68 -18.17 6.05
N ILE A 416 -1.40 -18.57 6.09
CA ILE A 416 -0.98 -19.97 6.01
C ILE A 416 -1.55 -20.77 7.19
N ASN A 417 -1.45 -20.25 8.41
CA ASN A 417 -1.97 -20.90 9.61
C ASN A 417 -3.50 -21.02 9.58
N GLN A 418 -4.20 -19.97 9.19
CA GLN A 418 -5.67 -19.92 9.15
C GLN A 418 -6.24 -20.90 8.12
N ASN A 419 -5.60 -21.00 6.95
CA ASN A 419 -6.07 -21.84 5.84
C ASN A 419 -5.43 -23.23 5.81
N SER A 420 -4.45 -23.50 6.68
CA SER A 420 -3.72 -24.77 6.74
C SER A 420 -3.15 -25.23 5.38
N ILE A 421 -2.53 -24.30 4.64
CA ILE A 421 -1.94 -24.57 3.32
C ILE A 421 -0.42 -24.70 3.38
N SER A 422 0.20 -25.37 2.41
CA SER A 422 1.66 -25.48 2.32
C SER A 422 2.31 -24.18 1.80
N LEU A 423 3.63 -24.02 2.07
CA LEU A 423 4.39 -22.88 1.53
C LEU A 423 4.34 -22.83 -0.01
N ALA A 424 4.50 -23.97 -0.66
CA ALA A 424 4.41 -24.08 -2.11
C ALA A 424 3.05 -23.62 -2.65
N ARG A 425 1.96 -23.93 -1.94
CA ARG A 425 0.63 -23.47 -2.32
C ARG A 425 0.49 -21.94 -2.15
N TYR A 426 1.02 -21.38 -1.06
CA TYR A 426 0.99 -19.92 -0.85
C TYR A 426 1.86 -19.17 -1.87
N ILE A 427 3.05 -19.67 -2.20
CA ILE A 427 3.91 -19.11 -3.26
C ILE A 427 3.19 -19.17 -4.61
N SER A 428 2.48 -20.25 -4.90
CA SER A 428 1.66 -20.35 -6.11
C SER A 428 0.63 -19.22 -6.17
N LEU A 429 -0.06 -18.90 -5.07
CA LEU A 429 -1.03 -17.79 -5.01
C LEU A 429 -0.35 -16.41 -5.18
N LEU A 430 0.83 -16.22 -4.58
CA LEU A 430 1.65 -15.00 -4.77
C LEU A 430 2.25 -14.86 -6.17
N SER A 431 2.26 -15.93 -6.95
CA SER A 431 2.80 -15.98 -8.31
C SER A 431 1.70 -15.99 -9.38
N GLU A 432 0.42 -15.88 -8.98
CA GLU A 432 -0.70 -15.67 -9.90
C GLU A 432 -0.66 -14.26 -10.51
N GLN A 433 -1.76 -13.85 -11.15
CA GLN A 433 -1.88 -12.50 -11.68
C GLN A 433 -1.69 -11.45 -10.58
N GLU A 434 -1.16 -10.30 -10.99
CA GLU A 434 -0.83 -9.20 -10.08
C GLU A 434 -2.03 -8.75 -9.22
N ALA A 435 -3.25 -8.81 -9.80
CA ALA A 435 -4.49 -8.52 -9.09
C ALA A 435 -4.74 -9.49 -7.93
N SER A 436 -4.62 -10.80 -8.16
CA SER A 436 -4.77 -11.85 -7.14
C SER A 436 -3.71 -11.73 -6.04
N THR A 437 -2.47 -11.41 -6.43
CA THR A 437 -1.37 -11.20 -5.46
C THR A 437 -1.70 -10.06 -4.50
N ILE A 438 -2.26 -8.96 -5.01
CA ILE A 438 -2.60 -7.82 -4.15
C ILE A 438 -3.88 -8.07 -3.37
N GLU A 439 -4.86 -8.79 -3.90
CA GLU A 439 -5.99 -9.28 -3.11
C GLU A 439 -5.48 -10.06 -1.89
N LEU A 440 -4.58 -11.01 -2.10
CA LEU A 440 -3.95 -11.79 -1.03
C LEU A 440 -3.18 -10.93 -0.03
N LEU A 441 -2.38 -9.95 -0.49
CA LEU A 441 -1.67 -9.00 0.39
C LEU A 441 -2.58 -7.92 1.00
N SER A 442 -3.83 -7.84 0.54
CA SER A 442 -4.88 -6.97 1.05
C SER A 442 -5.84 -7.69 1.99
N GLU A 443 -5.61 -8.96 2.31
CA GLU A 443 -6.39 -9.69 3.30
C GLU A 443 -6.12 -9.17 4.73
N GLU A 444 -7.20 -9.01 5.50
CA GLU A 444 -7.11 -8.67 6.91
C GLU A 444 -6.60 -9.86 7.73
N PHE A 445 -5.85 -9.57 8.79
CA PHE A 445 -5.38 -10.58 9.74
C PHE A 445 -5.33 -10.00 11.14
N GLU A 446 -5.55 -10.85 12.13
CA GLU A 446 -5.45 -10.48 13.55
C GLU A 446 -3.97 -10.19 13.91
N ASP A 447 -3.72 -9.03 14.50
CA ASP A 447 -2.40 -8.58 14.95
C ASP A 447 -2.56 -7.75 16.23
N ASP A 448 -2.21 -8.36 17.37
CA ASP A 448 -2.30 -7.75 18.71
C ASP A 448 -1.41 -6.52 18.90
N GLY A 449 -0.51 -6.25 17.94
CA GLY A 449 0.37 -5.07 17.91
C GLY A 449 -0.22 -3.85 17.19
N ARG A 450 -1.54 -3.82 16.93
CA ARG A 450 -2.21 -2.75 16.17
C ARG A 450 -3.32 -2.06 16.92
N TYR A 451 -3.59 -0.81 16.54
CA TYR A 451 -4.75 -0.06 17.01
C TYR A 451 -6.02 -0.69 16.44
N ALA A 452 -6.98 -1.00 17.31
CA ALA A 452 -8.23 -1.73 16.98
C ALA A 452 -9.07 -1.05 15.87
N GLU A 453 -8.96 0.27 15.73
CA GLU A 453 -9.69 1.07 14.74
C GLU A 453 -9.04 1.04 13.34
N ILE A 454 -7.85 0.44 13.20
CA ILE A 454 -7.05 0.48 11.96
C ILE A 454 -7.12 -0.86 11.24
N GLN A 455 -8.14 -1.00 10.38
CA GLN A 455 -8.22 -2.05 9.36
C GLN A 455 -7.26 -1.75 8.20
N ASN A 456 -6.00 -2.19 8.32
CA ASN A 456 -5.01 -1.94 7.27
C ASN A 456 -4.22 -3.20 6.89
N PRO A 457 -4.65 -3.88 5.84
CA PRO A 457 -3.81 -4.85 5.13
C PRO A 457 -2.46 -4.27 4.73
N VAL A 458 -1.50 -5.14 4.41
CA VAL A 458 -0.12 -4.78 4.07
C VAL A 458 -0.08 -3.74 2.94
N ALA A 459 -0.92 -3.91 1.92
CA ALA A 459 -1.05 -2.96 0.81
C ALA A 459 -1.53 -1.55 1.24
N THR A 460 -2.46 -1.46 2.20
CA THR A 460 -3.03 -0.17 2.64
C THR A 460 -2.00 0.68 3.38
N THR A 461 -1.03 0.04 4.04
CA THR A 461 0.09 0.73 4.69
C THR A 461 0.81 1.66 3.71
N TRP A 462 1.18 1.19 2.51
CA TRP A 462 1.85 2.05 1.54
C TRP A 462 0.90 2.99 0.82
N LEU A 463 -0.36 2.59 0.65
CA LEU A 463 -1.37 3.47 0.06
C LEU A 463 -1.54 4.76 0.89
N VAL A 464 -1.59 4.66 2.22
CA VAL A 464 -1.67 5.84 3.09
C VAL A 464 -0.47 6.77 2.86
N SER A 465 0.75 6.21 2.82
CA SER A 465 1.96 6.99 2.55
C SER A 465 1.95 7.59 1.15
N PHE A 466 1.45 6.88 0.14
CA PHE A 466 1.33 7.39 -1.22
C PHE A 466 0.32 8.55 -1.33
N LEU A 467 -0.84 8.45 -0.68
CA LEU A 467 -1.82 9.54 -0.63
C LEU A 467 -1.24 10.79 0.04
N GLN A 468 -0.40 10.62 1.07
CA GLN A 468 0.34 11.74 1.67
C GLN A 468 1.34 12.36 0.69
N ILE A 469 2.12 11.54 -0.04
CA ILE A 469 3.04 12.00 -1.08
C ILE A 469 2.29 12.80 -2.14
N GLN A 470 1.14 12.29 -2.62
CA GLN A 470 0.30 12.96 -3.62
C GLN A 470 -0.18 14.33 -3.16
N ARG A 471 -0.56 14.48 -1.88
CA ARG A 471 -0.97 15.78 -1.31
C ARG A 471 0.17 16.79 -1.21
N VAL A 472 1.40 16.33 -0.98
CA VAL A 472 2.56 17.19 -0.70
C VAL A 472 3.33 17.54 -1.97
N ASN A 473 3.52 16.58 -2.88
CA ASN A 473 4.33 16.74 -4.08
C ASN A 473 3.76 15.89 -5.22
N GLN A 474 3.06 16.54 -6.15
CA GLN A 474 2.48 15.88 -7.32
C GLN A 474 3.54 15.22 -8.22
N VAL A 475 4.73 15.82 -8.37
CA VAL A 475 5.81 15.26 -9.20
C VAL A 475 6.32 13.94 -8.61
N ALA A 476 6.45 13.83 -7.29
CA ALA A 476 6.81 12.57 -6.63
C ALA A 476 5.75 11.49 -6.86
N SER A 477 4.47 11.87 -6.82
CA SER A 477 3.36 10.96 -7.14
C SER A 477 3.39 10.49 -8.60
N ASP A 478 3.69 11.41 -9.52
CA ASP A 478 3.80 11.13 -10.94
C ASP A 478 4.98 10.19 -11.23
N TYR A 479 6.13 10.40 -10.57
CA TYR A 479 7.27 9.48 -10.62
C TYR A 479 6.92 8.10 -10.10
N LEU A 480 6.23 7.99 -8.96
CA LEU A 480 5.83 6.68 -8.44
C LEU A 480 4.88 5.96 -9.41
N SER A 481 3.95 6.69 -10.02
CA SER A 481 3.00 6.13 -10.99
C SER A 481 3.69 5.69 -12.29
N PHE A 482 4.69 6.45 -12.75
CA PHE A 482 5.55 6.08 -13.89
C PHE A 482 6.41 4.85 -13.57
N MET A 483 7.08 4.84 -12.42
CA MET A 483 7.93 3.71 -11.99
C MET A 483 7.13 2.42 -11.80
N ALA A 484 5.84 2.51 -11.45
CA ALA A 484 4.91 1.37 -11.40
C ALA A 484 4.58 0.75 -12.78
N CYS A 485 5.00 1.38 -13.88
CA CYS A 485 4.74 0.92 -15.25
C CYS A 485 5.97 0.33 -15.94
N ILE A 486 7.13 0.29 -15.27
CA ILE A 486 8.42 -0.20 -15.79
C ILE A 486 9.04 -1.20 -14.82
N ASN A 487 10.21 -1.73 -15.16
CA ASN A 487 10.93 -2.64 -14.26
C ASN A 487 11.29 -1.88 -12.97
N PRO A 488 10.95 -2.43 -11.77
CA PRO A 488 11.18 -1.72 -10.51
C PRO A 488 12.67 -1.59 -10.13
N LEU A 489 13.57 -2.31 -10.78
CA LEU A 489 15.00 -2.33 -10.44
C LEU A 489 15.82 -1.50 -11.43
N HIS A 490 16.87 -0.84 -10.92
CA HIS A 490 17.84 -0.10 -11.72
C HIS A 490 17.21 0.89 -12.72
N ILE A 491 16.27 1.70 -12.24
CA ILE A 491 15.58 2.76 -12.96
C ILE A 491 16.53 3.97 -13.09
N PRO A 492 17.01 4.32 -14.29
CA PRO A 492 17.86 5.49 -14.46
C PRO A 492 17.03 6.78 -14.40
N GLU A 493 17.55 7.81 -13.74
CA GLU A 493 16.90 9.13 -13.66
C GLU A 493 16.57 9.69 -15.05
N SER A 494 17.43 9.38 -16.01
CA SER A 494 17.34 9.84 -17.39
C SER A 494 16.10 9.36 -18.12
N ILE A 495 15.36 8.32 -17.68
CA ILE A 495 14.07 7.94 -18.28
C ILE A 495 12.86 8.61 -17.64
N LEU A 496 13.00 9.15 -16.42
CA LEU A 496 11.88 9.77 -15.71
C LEU A 496 11.29 10.96 -16.49
N PRO A 497 9.99 11.27 -16.29
CA PRO A 497 9.34 12.44 -16.89
C PRO A 497 10.12 13.73 -16.60
N ALA A 498 10.21 14.63 -17.59
CA ALA A 498 10.89 15.90 -17.39
C ALA A 498 10.10 16.83 -16.45
N THR A 499 10.80 17.53 -15.57
CA THR A 499 10.22 18.53 -14.65
C THR A 499 10.47 19.94 -15.15
N THR A 500 9.76 20.92 -14.58
CA THR A 500 9.98 22.34 -14.94
C THR A 500 11.29 22.89 -14.37
N SER A 501 11.88 22.24 -13.36
CA SER A 501 13.18 22.61 -12.81
C SER A 501 13.93 21.42 -12.19
N ALA A 502 15.26 21.49 -12.16
CA ALA A 502 16.11 20.51 -11.49
C ALA A 502 15.79 20.39 -9.99
N LYS A 503 15.43 21.51 -9.35
CA LYS A 503 15.01 21.53 -7.95
C LYS A 503 13.79 20.63 -7.68
N GLN A 504 12.75 20.72 -8.52
CA GLN A 504 11.56 19.87 -8.37
C GLN A 504 11.89 18.38 -8.49
N ASN A 505 12.82 18.02 -9.38
CA ASN A 505 13.26 16.64 -9.57
C ASN A 505 13.94 16.10 -8.30
N VAL A 506 14.90 16.88 -7.76
CA VAL A 506 15.59 16.54 -6.51
C VAL A 506 14.62 16.47 -5.32
N GLU A 507 13.68 17.41 -5.20
CA GLU A 507 12.68 17.39 -4.12
C GLU A 507 11.71 16.21 -4.25
N ALA A 508 11.32 15.83 -5.47
CA ALA A 508 10.44 14.69 -5.71
C ALA A 508 11.12 13.37 -5.36
N LEU A 509 12.33 13.12 -5.89
CA LEU A 509 13.11 11.93 -5.59
C LEU A 509 13.51 11.88 -4.12
N GLY A 510 13.90 13.02 -3.54
CA GLY A 510 14.20 13.15 -2.11
C GLY A 510 13.01 12.83 -1.22
N LEU A 511 11.78 13.14 -1.64
CA LEU A 511 10.57 12.75 -0.92
C LEU A 511 10.30 11.24 -1.01
N LEU A 512 10.46 10.64 -2.19
CA LEU A 512 10.31 9.19 -2.35
C LEU A 512 11.37 8.42 -1.53
N LYS A 513 12.62 8.90 -1.50
CA LYS A 513 13.68 8.37 -0.63
C LYS A 513 13.31 8.50 0.85
N ALA A 514 12.72 9.63 1.24
CA ALA A 514 12.34 9.88 2.63
C ALA A 514 11.23 8.95 3.15
N TYR A 515 10.39 8.43 2.26
CA TYR A 515 9.41 7.38 2.59
C TYR A 515 9.98 5.95 2.46
N SER A 516 11.27 5.81 2.12
CA SER A 516 11.93 4.56 1.80
C SER A 516 11.25 3.78 0.65
N PHE A 517 10.52 4.47 -0.24
CA PHE A 517 9.87 3.85 -1.39
C PHE A 517 10.90 3.53 -2.48
N VAL A 518 11.89 4.40 -2.64
CA VAL A 518 13.01 4.21 -3.57
C VAL A 518 14.33 4.17 -2.83
N SER A 519 15.22 3.30 -3.28
CA SER A 519 16.63 3.24 -2.87
C SER A 519 17.54 3.66 -4.03
N THR A 520 18.73 4.20 -3.71
CA THR A 520 19.78 4.49 -4.70
C THR A 520 20.92 3.49 -4.61
N GLN A 521 21.52 3.18 -5.76
CA GLN A 521 22.67 2.27 -5.84
C GLN A 521 23.84 2.94 -6.57
N PHE A 522 25.02 2.94 -5.94
CA PHE A 522 26.32 3.39 -6.47
C PHE A 522 26.44 4.87 -6.86
N ASP A 523 25.53 5.39 -7.68
CA ASP A 523 25.39 6.80 -8.05
C ASP A 523 23.96 7.29 -7.72
N ASP A 524 23.80 8.57 -7.40
CA ASP A 524 22.50 9.15 -7.06
C ASP A 524 21.53 9.24 -8.25
N SER A 525 21.85 8.62 -9.39
CA SER A 525 21.08 8.67 -10.64
C SER A 525 20.40 7.34 -11.02
N ILE A 526 20.66 6.26 -10.27
CA ILE A 526 20.01 4.96 -10.46
C ILE A 526 19.18 4.61 -9.23
N PHE A 527 17.89 4.37 -9.45
CA PHE A 527 16.91 4.11 -8.41
C PHE A 527 16.36 2.69 -8.49
N SER A 528 15.95 2.13 -7.35
CA SER A 528 15.12 0.92 -7.33
C SER A 528 13.89 1.18 -6.49
N LEU A 529 12.72 0.85 -7.03
CA LEU A 529 11.43 0.95 -6.35
C LEU A 529 11.22 -0.34 -5.54
N HIS A 530 10.85 -0.20 -4.27
CA HIS A 530 10.59 -1.35 -3.41
C HIS A 530 9.48 -2.24 -4.01
N ARG A 531 9.72 -3.55 -4.12
CA ARG A 531 8.85 -4.50 -4.83
C ARG A 531 7.38 -4.40 -4.43
N LEU A 532 7.10 -4.40 -3.12
CA LEU A 532 5.71 -4.35 -2.65
C LEU A 532 5.06 -2.96 -2.83
N VAL A 533 5.86 -1.90 -2.84
CA VAL A 533 5.38 -0.53 -3.14
C VAL A 533 5.02 -0.44 -4.63
N HIS A 534 5.84 -1.04 -5.50
CA HIS A 534 5.56 -1.15 -6.93
C HIS A 534 4.21 -1.84 -7.20
N LEU A 535 3.99 -3.03 -6.62
CA LEU A 535 2.72 -3.76 -6.76
C LEU A 535 1.53 -2.99 -6.19
N ALA A 536 1.68 -2.41 -4.99
CA ALA A 536 0.60 -1.66 -4.35
C ALA A 536 0.20 -0.42 -5.16
N THR A 537 1.17 0.31 -5.71
CA THR A 537 0.94 1.48 -6.56
C THR A 537 0.22 1.09 -7.85
N ARG A 538 0.70 0.03 -8.52
CA ARG A 538 0.10 -0.45 -9.77
C ARG A 538 -1.34 -0.93 -9.57
N ASN A 539 -1.61 -1.67 -8.50
CA ASN A 539 -2.98 -2.07 -8.16
C ASN A 539 -3.89 -0.88 -7.83
N TRP A 540 -3.38 0.11 -7.10
CA TRP A 540 -4.16 1.33 -6.83
C TRP A 540 -4.52 2.07 -8.11
N LEU A 541 -3.58 2.20 -9.06
CA LEU A 541 -3.85 2.78 -10.37
C LEU A 541 -4.92 2.00 -11.13
N ARG A 542 -4.91 0.66 -11.02
CA ARG A 542 -5.92 -0.22 -11.64
C ARG A 542 -7.30 -0.01 -11.01
N LYS A 543 -7.41 0.01 -9.68
CA LYS A 543 -8.67 0.25 -8.94
C LYS A 543 -9.28 1.62 -9.21
N ARG A 544 -8.48 2.61 -9.63
CA ARG A 544 -8.93 3.95 -10.04
C ARG A 544 -9.07 4.13 -11.56
N GLU A 545 -8.97 3.03 -12.33
CA GLU A 545 -9.05 3.04 -13.80
C GLU A 545 -8.03 3.96 -14.48
N ASN A 546 -6.95 4.33 -13.77
CA ASN A 546 -5.94 5.26 -14.26
C ASN A 546 -4.66 4.56 -14.73
N LEU A 547 -4.54 3.24 -14.51
CA LEU A 547 -3.36 2.48 -14.91
C LEU A 547 -3.13 2.57 -16.42
N HIS A 548 -4.19 2.45 -17.23
CA HIS A 548 -4.08 2.54 -18.69
C HIS A 548 -3.46 3.88 -19.16
N SER A 549 -3.92 4.99 -18.58
CA SER A 549 -3.39 6.33 -18.85
C SER A 549 -1.91 6.45 -18.47
N TRP A 550 -1.51 5.88 -17.34
CA TRP A 550 -0.11 5.90 -16.92
C TRP A 550 0.80 4.99 -17.75
N VAL A 551 0.31 3.81 -18.18
CA VAL A 551 1.05 2.94 -19.10
C VAL A 551 1.24 3.67 -20.44
N GLN A 552 0.23 4.41 -20.92
CA GLN A 552 0.35 5.19 -22.16
C GLN A 552 1.35 6.34 -22.02
N LYS A 553 1.27 7.14 -20.95
CA LYS A 553 2.27 8.19 -20.66
C LYS A 553 3.69 7.63 -20.55
N THR A 554 3.82 6.44 -19.98
CA THR A 554 5.10 5.73 -19.85
C THR A 554 5.62 5.29 -21.21
N ALA A 555 4.74 4.75 -22.06
CA ALA A 555 5.05 4.40 -23.44
C ALA A 555 5.53 5.60 -24.26
N ASP A 556 4.81 6.73 -24.21
CA ASP A 556 5.20 7.96 -24.92
C ASP A 556 6.59 8.45 -24.52
N GLN A 557 6.88 8.41 -23.22
CA GLN A 557 8.16 8.84 -22.67
C GLN A 557 9.30 7.89 -23.09
N LEU A 558 9.07 6.57 -23.02
CA LEU A 558 10.08 5.59 -23.46
C LEU A 558 10.26 5.62 -24.97
N ASP A 559 9.21 5.75 -25.76
CA ASP A 559 9.31 5.94 -27.22
C ASP A 559 10.20 7.15 -27.54
N LYS A 560 9.99 8.28 -26.87
CA LYS A 560 10.83 9.48 -27.05
C LYS A 560 12.29 9.29 -26.63
N LYS A 561 12.56 8.54 -25.56
CA LYS A 561 13.91 8.46 -24.95
C LYS A 561 14.73 7.23 -25.34
N PHE A 562 14.08 6.16 -25.78
CA PHE A 562 14.73 4.89 -26.11
C PHE A 562 15.54 5.04 -27.42
N PRO A 563 16.87 4.91 -27.37
CA PRO A 563 17.71 5.20 -28.53
C PRO A 563 17.63 4.06 -29.56
N ASN A 564 18.21 4.31 -30.74
CA ASN A 564 18.35 3.29 -31.77
C ASN A 564 19.41 2.24 -31.37
N SER A 565 19.51 1.17 -32.15
CA SER A 565 20.43 0.06 -31.95
C SER A 565 21.89 0.35 -32.31
N ASN A 566 22.25 1.61 -32.62
CA ASN A 566 23.62 1.98 -32.96
C ASN A 566 24.59 1.63 -31.83
N HIS A 567 25.81 1.24 -32.18
CA HIS A 567 26.81 0.81 -31.22
C HIS A 567 27.20 1.91 -30.22
N ASP A 568 27.21 3.18 -30.63
CA ASP A 568 27.43 4.34 -29.74
C ASP A 568 26.39 4.42 -28.61
N ASN A 569 25.16 3.97 -28.89
CA ASN A 569 24.06 3.97 -27.92
C ASN A 569 23.98 2.68 -27.10
N ARG A 570 24.89 1.72 -27.32
CA ARG A 570 24.83 0.36 -26.74
C ARG A 570 24.66 0.34 -25.24
N GLN A 571 25.46 1.12 -24.53
CA GLN A 571 25.35 1.21 -23.09
C GLN A 571 23.96 1.74 -22.69
N LYS A 572 23.51 2.82 -23.32
CA LYS A 572 22.26 3.51 -23.00
C LYS A 572 21.02 2.64 -23.26
N TRP A 573 20.88 2.01 -24.44
CA TRP A 573 19.70 1.14 -24.66
C TRP A 573 19.76 -0.12 -23.80
N ARG A 574 20.93 -0.67 -23.46
CA ARG A 574 21.01 -1.82 -22.54
C ARG A 574 20.48 -1.48 -21.15
N TYR A 575 20.72 -0.27 -20.65
CA TYR A 575 20.11 0.19 -19.40
C TYR A 575 18.59 0.37 -19.51
N TYR A 576 18.06 0.76 -20.67
CA TYR A 576 16.64 1.03 -20.85
C TYR A 576 15.83 -0.21 -21.24
N LEU A 577 16.49 -1.23 -21.82
CA LEU A 577 15.85 -2.42 -22.37
C LEU A 577 14.99 -3.19 -21.35
N PRO A 578 15.42 -3.43 -20.09
CA PRO A 578 14.57 -4.09 -19.10
C PRO A 578 13.26 -3.34 -18.82
N HIS A 579 13.31 -2.01 -18.83
CA HIS A 579 12.14 -1.14 -18.62
C HIS A 579 11.17 -1.18 -19.78
N ALA A 580 11.70 -1.15 -21.01
CA ALA A 580 10.91 -1.28 -22.23
C ALA A 580 10.23 -2.66 -22.31
N LEU A 581 10.98 -3.74 -22.07
CA LEU A 581 10.44 -5.11 -22.10
C LEU A 581 9.35 -5.33 -21.04
N TYR A 582 9.55 -4.79 -19.83
CA TYR A 582 8.53 -4.86 -18.78
C TYR A 582 7.22 -4.19 -19.24
N LEU A 583 7.32 -2.99 -19.80
CA LEU A 583 6.16 -2.26 -20.32
C LEU A 583 5.46 -3.02 -21.44
N THR A 584 6.20 -3.51 -22.44
CA THR A 584 5.63 -4.15 -23.64
C THR A 584 4.99 -5.50 -23.35
N ASN A 585 5.43 -6.19 -22.31
CA ASN A 585 4.85 -7.45 -21.86
C ASN A 585 3.59 -7.27 -21.01
N SER A 586 3.23 -6.04 -20.63
CA SER A 586 2.02 -5.78 -19.87
C SER A 586 0.76 -5.88 -20.73
N ALA A 587 -0.29 -6.53 -20.20
CA ALA A 587 -1.58 -6.65 -20.88
C ALA A 587 -2.19 -5.27 -21.17
N GLU A 588 -1.96 -4.30 -20.28
CA GLU A 588 -2.44 -2.93 -20.45
C GLU A 588 -1.83 -2.25 -21.68
N PHE A 589 -0.54 -2.49 -21.99
CA PHE A 589 0.12 -1.95 -23.19
C PHE A 589 -0.32 -2.66 -24.47
N GLN A 590 -0.47 -3.99 -24.42
CA GLN A 590 -0.86 -4.81 -25.58
C GLN A 590 -2.19 -4.37 -26.20
N ALA A 591 -3.07 -3.74 -25.41
CA ALA A 591 -4.36 -3.23 -25.89
C ALA A 591 -4.26 -2.09 -26.93
N TYR A 592 -3.13 -1.36 -26.99
CA TYR A 592 -2.94 -0.22 -27.92
C TYR A 592 -1.56 -0.17 -28.57
N GLN A 593 -0.80 -1.26 -28.52
CA GLN A 593 0.56 -1.38 -29.08
C GLN A 593 0.67 -0.96 -30.56
N GLY A 594 -0.44 -0.97 -31.32
CA GLY A 594 -0.50 -0.52 -32.73
C GLY A 594 0.05 0.89 -32.96
N ASN A 595 -0.08 1.78 -31.96
CA ASN A 595 0.42 3.15 -32.03
C ASN A 595 1.94 3.25 -31.83
N TYR A 596 2.61 2.17 -31.41
CA TYR A 596 4.01 2.14 -30.99
C TYR A 596 4.86 1.19 -31.84
N HIS A 597 4.46 0.89 -33.08
CA HIS A 597 5.20 -0.02 -33.98
C HIS A 597 6.66 0.42 -34.20
N ASN A 598 6.94 1.73 -34.27
CA ASN A 598 8.31 2.27 -34.38
C ASN A 598 9.13 2.06 -33.11
N PHE A 599 8.53 2.25 -31.93
CA PHE A 599 9.17 1.95 -30.64
C PHE A 599 9.53 0.47 -30.55
N LEU A 600 8.58 -0.41 -30.88
CA LEU A 600 8.74 -1.86 -30.84
C LEU A 600 9.80 -2.33 -31.85
N ALA A 601 9.87 -1.73 -33.05
CA ALA A 601 10.93 -1.99 -34.02
C ALA A 601 12.33 -1.64 -33.48
N ARG A 602 12.47 -0.52 -32.74
CA ARG A 602 13.75 -0.15 -32.09
C ARG A 602 14.14 -1.13 -30.99
N ILE A 603 13.19 -1.59 -30.18
CA ILE A 603 13.42 -2.64 -29.16
C ILE A 603 13.87 -3.94 -29.84
N GLY A 604 13.17 -4.39 -30.88
CA GLY A 604 13.51 -5.58 -31.66
C GLY A 604 14.92 -5.50 -32.25
N SER A 605 15.30 -4.33 -32.79
CA SER A 605 16.65 -4.09 -33.34
C SER A 605 17.74 -4.15 -32.26
N CYS A 606 17.45 -3.64 -31.05
CA CYS A 606 18.37 -3.73 -29.92
C CYS A 606 18.52 -5.18 -29.42
N LEU A 607 17.43 -5.95 -29.36
CA LEU A 607 17.47 -7.37 -29.00
C LEU A 607 18.27 -8.20 -30.01
N TYR A 608 18.07 -7.95 -31.31
CA TYR A 608 18.88 -8.55 -32.36
C TYR A 608 20.37 -8.23 -32.16
N SER A 609 20.70 -6.96 -31.90
CA SER A 609 22.08 -6.52 -31.66
C SER A 609 22.69 -7.11 -30.38
N ASP A 610 21.86 -7.56 -29.43
CA ASP A 610 22.30 -8.26 -28.21
C ASP A 610 22.37 -9.79 -28.37
N GLY A 611 22.09 -10.31 -29.57
CA GLY A 611 22.05 -11.75 -29.86
C GLY A 611 20.79 -12.47 -29.37
N ARG A 612 19.79 -11.73 -28.88
CA ARG A 612 18.52 -12.27 -28.35
C ARG A 612 17.52 -12.50 -29.49
N TYR A 613 17.90 -13.32 -30.46
CA TYR A 613 17.18 -13.47 -31.74
C TYR A 613 15.75 -14.00 -31.58
N SER A 614 15.50 -14.91 -30.63
CA SER A 614 14.15 -15.46 -30.41
C SER A 614 13.17 -14.39 -29.92
N GLU A 615 13.61 -13.50 -29.04
CA GLU A 615 12.77 -12.39 -28.55
C GLU A 615 12.60 -11.30 -29.61
N ALA A 616 13.64 -11.05 -30.40
CA ALA A 616 13.56 -10.15 -31.55
C ALA A 616 12.54 -10.65 -32.60
N GLU A 617 12.49 -11.96 -32.87
CA GLU A 617 11.55 -12.56 -33.83
C GLU A 617 10.10 -12.29 -33.42
N ILE A 618 9.76 -12.53 -32.15
CA ILE A 618 8.41 -12.30 -31.62
C ILE A 618 8.00 -10.83 -31.85
N LEU A 619 8.87 -9.89 -31.50
CA LEU A 619 8.59 -8.47 -31.67
C LEU A 619 8.49 -8.05 -33.14
N PHE A 620 9.38 -8.51 -34.01
CA PHE A 620 9.35 -8.15 -35.42
C PHE A 620 8.14 -8.74 -36.15
N ARG A 621 7.68 -9.95 -35.81
CA ARG A 621 6.42 -10.50 -36.33
C ARG A 621 5.24 -9.62 -35.92
N ASN A 622 5.16 -9.23 -34.64
CA ASN A 622 4.11 -8.33 -34.17
C ASN A 622 4.15 -6.97 -34.90
N VAL A 623 5.34 -6.37 -35.05
CA VAL A 623 5.54 -5.09 -35.75
C VAL A 623 5.14 -5.19 -37.22
N LEU A 624 5.48 -6.29 -37.89
CA LEU A 624 5.09 -6.54 -39.28
C LEU A 624 3.56 -6.54 -39.41
N GLU A 625 2.87 -7.33 -38.57
CA GLU A 625 1.40 -7.37 -38.58
C GLU A 625 0.77 -5.99 -38.33
N MET A 626 1.34 -5.20 -37.41
CA MET A 626 0.86 -3.84 -37.13
C MET A 626 1.07 -2.88 -38.30
N ARG A 627 2.24 -2.92 -38.96
CA ARG A 627 2.52 -2.05 -40.12
C ARG A 627 1.70 -2.45 -41.35
N GLU A 628 1.54 -3.75 -41.61
CA GLU A 628 0.65 -4.24 -42.66
C GLU A 628 -0.79 -3.73 -42.51
N LYS A 629 -1.31 -3.70 -41.27
CA LYS A 629 -2.64 -3.15 -40.97
C LYS A 629 -2.71 -1.63 -41.08
N ALA A 630 -1.64 -0.92 -40.73
CA ALA A 630 -1.64 0.55 -40.64
C ALA A 630 -1.35 1.26 -41.97
N CYS A 631 -0.32 0.84 -42.70
CA CYS A 631 0.12 1.46 -43.95
C CYS A 631 0.08 0.52 -45.17
N GLY A 632 -0.13 -0.77 -44.96
CA GLY A 632 -0.26 -1.77 -46.03
C GLY A 632 1.00 -2.62 -46.25
N PRO A 633 0.88 -3.75 -46.97
CA PRO A 633 1.99 -4.69 -47.18
C PRO A 633 3.12 -4.13 -48.06
N GLU A 634 2.81 -3.17 -48.94
CA GLU A 634 3.77 -2.58 -49.88
C GLU A 634 4.44 -1.29 -49.36
N ASP A 635 4.07 -0.84 -48.15
CA ASP A 635 4.67 0.35 -47.55
C ASP A 635 6.17 0.13 -47.27
N PRO A 636 7.06 1.09 -47.57
CA PRO A 636 8.50 0.94 -47.36
C PRO A 636 8.90 0.56 -45.92
N GLU A 637 8.16 1.01 -44.90
CA GLU A 637 8.43 0.61 -43.52
C GLU A 637 7.99 -0.83 -43.24
N THR A 638 6.88 -1.29 -43.85
CA THR A 638 6.45 -2.69 -43.78
C THR A 638 7.50 -3.60 -44.41
N LEU A 639 8.00 -3.25 -45.60
CA LEU A 639 9.07 -4.00 -46.27
C LEU A 639 10.37 -4.01 -45.46
N THR A 640 10.63 -2.95 -44.69
CA THR A 640 11.77 -2.89 -43.77
C THR A 640 11.60 -3.90 -42.64
N SER A 641 10.39 -4.04 -42.10
CA SER A 641 10.08 -5.07 -41.09
C SER A 641 10.24 -6.49 -41.64
N VAL A 642 9.81 -6.77 -42.87
CA VAL A 642 10.01 -8.08 -43.53
C VAL A 642 11.50 -8.41 -43.60
N SER A 643 12.31 -7.43 -44.01
CA SER A 643 13.76 -7.57 -44.10
C SER A 643 14.41 -7.79 -42.72
N GLN A 644 13.96 -7.08 -41.69
CA GLN A 644 14.44 -7.26 -40.30
C GLN A 644 14.09 -8.66 -39.75
N LEU A 645 12.88 -9.15 -40.03
CA LEU A 645 12.47 -10.50 -39.66
C LEU A 645 13.32 -11.56 -40.38
N GLY A 646 13.60 -11.37 -41.67
CA GLY A 646 14.49 -12.25 -42.45
C GLY A 646 15.88 -12.40 -41.83
N TRP A 647 16.50 -11.28 -41.41
CA TRP A 647 17.78 -11.30 -40.70
C TRP A 647 17.74 -12.10 -39.40
N VAL A 648 16.70 -11.91 -38.61
CA VAL A 648 16.54 -12.60 -37.33
C VAL A 648 16.40 -14.10 -37.55
N LEU A 649 15.64 -14.51 -38.57
CA LEU A 649 15.46 -15.92 -38.93
C LEU A 649 16.76 -16.55 -39.43
N ALA A 650 17.53 -15.85 -40.27
CA ALA A 650 18.83 -16.31 -40.74
C ALA A 650 19.81 -16.54 -39.57
N ASN A 651 19.86 -15.63 -38.60
CA ASN A 651 20.71 -15.77 -37.41
C ASN A 651 20.26 -16.87 -36.45
N GLN A 652 19.02 -17.35 -36.56
CA GLN A 652 18.55 -18.56 -35.88
C GLN A 652 18.81 -19.84 -36.68
N GLY A 653 19.38 -19.75 -37.88
CA GLY A 653 19.60 -20.90 -38.77
C GLY A 653 18.38 -21.32 -39.59
N LYS A 654 17.29 -20.54 -39.59
CA LYS A 654 16.07 -20.79 -40.37
C LYS A 654 16.22 -20.21 -41.79
N TYR A 655 17.20 -20.71 -42.54
CA TYR A 655 17.64 -20.09 -43.77
C TYR A 655 16.60 -20.15 -44.90
N GLU A 656 15.79 -21.20 -44.98
CA GLU A 656 14.75 -21.32 -46.01
C GLU A 656 13.63 -20.28 -45.80
N GLU A 657 13.24 -20.05 -44.55
CA GLU A 657 12.23 -19.03 -44.22
C GLU A 657 12.79 -17.61 -44.46
N ALA A 658 14.05 -17.38 -44.09
CA ALA A 658 14.72 -16.11 -44.35
C ALA A 658 14.85 -15.80 -45.85
N ASP A 659 15.21 -16.79 -46.67
CA ASP A 659 15.30 -16.65 -48.14
C ASP A 659 13.94 -16.27 -48.74
N ALA A 660 12.87 -16.96 -48.34
CA ALA A 660 11.52 -16.61 -48.77
C ALA A 660 11.12 -15.16 -48.41
N MET A 661 11.40 -14.74 -47.17
CA MET A 661 11.13 -13.36 -46.71
C MET A 661 11.92 -12.32 -47.50
N HIS A 662 13.24 -12.52 -47.68
CA HIS A 662 14.08 -11.57 -48.42
C HIS A 662 13.78 -11.53 -49.92
N GLN A 663 13.42 -12.66 -50.54
CA GLN A 663 12.98 -12.69 -51.94
C GLN A 663 11.69 -11.88 -52.13
N GLN A 664 10.72 -12.05 -51.23
CA GLN A 664 9.47 -11.28 -51.26
C GLN A 664 9.76 -9.79 -51.09
N ALA A 665 10.50 -9.40 -50.04
CA ALA A 665 10.87 -8.01 -49.79
C ALA A 665 11.59 -7.38 -50.99
N LEU A 666 12.52 -8.11 -51.63
CA LEU A 666 13.24 -7.62 -52.80
C LEU A 666 12.31 -7.39 -54.01
N GLN A 667 11.34 -8.28 -54.26
CA GLN A 667 10.37 -8.11 -55.34
C GLN A 667 9.51 -6.87 -55.10
N ASP A 668 9.03 -6.70 -53.87
CA ASP A 668 8.18 -5.57 -53.50
C ASP A 668 8.97 -4.25 -53.53
N TYR A 669 10.20 -4.20 -53.02
CA TYR A 669 11.06 -3.02 -53.13
C TYR A 669 11.36 -2.63 -54.57
N LYS A 670 11.59 -3.61 -55.46
CA LYS A 670 11.77 -3.34 -56.90
C LYS A 670 10.51 -2.73 -57.53
N ARG A 671 9.33 -3.21 -57.14
CA ARG A 671 8.04 -2.69 -57.63
C ARG A 671 7.77 -1.28 -57.13
N VAL A 672 8.00 -1.03 -55.85
CA VAL A 672 7.62 0.21 -55.17
C VAL A 672 8.65 1.33 -55.35
N LEU A 673 9.95 1.01 -55.24
CA LEU A 673 11.05 1.99 -55.22
C LEU A 673 11.97 1.94 -56.45
N GLY A 674 11.94 0.85 -57.23
CA GLY A 674 12.75 0.64 -58.44
C GLY A 674 14.05 -0.16 -58.23
N PRO A 675 14.76 -0.54 -59.32
CA PRO A 675 15.90 -1.49 -59.28
C PRO A 675 17.19 -0.91 -58.68
N GLU A 676 17.29 0.42 -58.67
CA GLU A 676 18.47 1.17 -58.28
C GLU A 676 18.28 1.91 -56.95
N HIS A 677 17.11 1.83 -56.32
CA HIS A 677 16.90 2.50 -55.02
C HIS A 677 17.80 1.89 -53.93
N PRO A 678 18.40 2.69 -53.03
CA PRO A 678 19.28 2.19 -51.96
C PRO A 678 18.70 1.02 -51.17
N ASN A 679 17.45 1.13 -50.69
CA ASN A 679 16.77 0.01 -49.99
C ASN A 679 16.65 -1.27 -50.83
N THR A 680 16.43 -1.15 -52.14
CA THR A 680 16.40 -2.32 -53.04
C THR A 680 17.78 -2.96 -53.13
N LEU A 681 18.83 -2.15 -53.26
CA LEU A 681 20.21 -2.64 -53.30
C LEU A 681 20.61 -3.31 -51.99
N THR A 682 20.28 -2.69 -50.85
CA THR A 682 20.49 -3.28 -49.52
C THR A 682 19.75 -4.62 -49.40
N SER A 683 18.51 -4.73 -49.86
CA SER A 683 17.75 -5.99 -49.86
C SER A 683 18.42 -7.08 -50.72
N ILE A 684 19.09 -6.73 -51.83
CA ILE A 684 19.90 -7.69 -52.61
C ILE A 684 21.07 -8.20 -51.79
N SER A 685 21.81 -7.33 -51.10
CA SER A 685 22.95 -7.72 -50.27
C SER A 685 22.52 -8.60 -49.09
N GLN A 686 21.32 -8.37 -48.54
CA GLN A 686 20.73 -9.22 -47.49
C GLN A 686 20.41 -10.62 -48.01
N LEU A 687 19.75 -10.72 -49.17
CA LEU A 687 19.47 -12.00 -49.82
C LEU A 687 20.77 -12.77 -50.16
N SER A 688 21.81 -12.05 -50.59
CA SER A 688 23.14 -12.60 -50.86
C SER A 688 23.75 -13.27 -49.63
N SER A 689 23.69 -12.61 -48.48
CA SER A 689 24.14 -13.18 -47.20
C SER A 689 23.44 -14.50 -46.90
N VAL A 690 22.11 -14.54 -46.99
CA VAL A 690 21.33 -15.76 -46.70
C VAL A 690 21.63 -16.89 -47.68
N LEU A 691 21.75 -16.59 -48.99
CA LEU A 691 22.13 -17.60 -49.98
C LEU A 691 23.52 -18.20 -49.70
N ALA A 692 24.47 -17.37 -49.27
CA ALA A 692 25.79 -17.84 -48.91
C ALA A 692 25.81 -18.61 -47.58
N ASP A 693 24.96 -18.27 -46.60
CA ASP A 693 24.74 -19.10 -45.41
C ASP A 693 24.14 -20.48 -45.77
N GLN A 694 23.31 -20.57 -46.81
CA GLN A 694 22.83 -21.84 -47.39
C GLN A 694 23.89 -22.59 -48.22
N GLY A 695 25.09 -22.03 -48.39
CA GLY A 695 26.16 -22.60 -49.23
C GLY A 695 26.02 -22.36 -50.73
N LYS A 696 25.06 -21.55 -51.19
CA LYS A 696 24.85 -21.18 -52.61
C LYS A 696 25.75 -20.02 -53.03
N TYR A 697 27.07 -20.17 -52.82
CA TYR A 697 28.04 -19.08 -52.98
C TYR A 697 28.10 -18.43 -54.37
N LYS A 698 27.85 -19.21 -55.45
CA LYS A 698 27.87 -18.68 -56.82
C LYS A 698 26.69 -17.75 -57.10
N GLU A 699 25.52 -18.08 -56.56
CA GLU A 699 24.32 -17.25 -56.71
C GLU A 699 24.46 -15.98 -55.88
N ALA A 700 24.93 -16.09 -54.63
CA ALA A 700 25.26 -14.96 -53.77
C ALA A 700 26.24 -13.99 -54.44
N GLU A 701 27.35 -14.49 -55.00
CA GLU A 701 28.32 -13.64 -55.71
C GLU A 701 27.69 -12.89 -56.89
N ALA A 702 26.87 -13.57 -57.68
CA ALA A 702 26.25 -12.98 -58.87
C ALA A 702 25.34 -11.81 -58.52
N ILE A 703 24.58 -11.92 -57.42
CA ILE A 703 23.69 -10.85 -56.98
C ILE A 703 24.42 -9.75 -56.20
N GLU A 704 25.43 -10.09 -55.39
CA GLU A 704 26.24 -9.11 -54.67
C GLU A 704 27.03 -8.19 -55.61
N ARG A 705 27.59 -8.75 -56.70
CA ARG A 705 28.29 -7.93 -57.71
C ARG A 705 27.36 -6.90 -58.36
N ARG A 706 26.07 -7.22 -58.54
CA ARG A 706 25.07 -6.28 -59.05
C ARG A 706 24.72 -5.22 -58.01
N ALA A 707 24.54 -5.61 -56.75
CA ALA A 707 24.31 -4.68 -55.65
C ALA A 707 25.47 -3.68 -55.52
N LEU A 708 26.70 -4.18 -55.49
CA LEU A 708 27.92 -3.37 -55.41
C LEU A 708 28.01 -2.35 -56.56
N GLN A 709 27.79 -2.78 -57.81
CA GLN A 709 27.80 -1.88 -58.96
C GLN A 709 26.74 -0.77 -58.84
N GLY A 710 25.54 -1.11 -58.35
CA GLY A 710 24.48 -0.15 -58.08
C GLY A 710 24.86 0.85 -56.98
N CYS A 711 25.36 0.34 -55.85
CA CYS A 711 25.78 1.18 -54.71
C CYS A 711 26.92 2.13 -55.11
N GLU A 712 27.92 1.65 -55.85
CA GLU A 712 29.02 2.49 -56.37
C GLU A 712 28.53 3.61 -57.28
N LYS A 713 27.56 3.32 -58.16
CA LYS A 713 27.01 4.28 -59.11
C LYS A 713 26.19 5.37 -58.42
N ILE A 714 25.46 5.03 -57.36
CA ILE A 714 24.40 5.87 -56.78
C ILE A 714 24.85 6.54 -55.49
N LEU A 715 25.42 5.76 -54.59
CA LEU A 715 25.85 6.21 -53.26
C LEU A 715 27.34 6.61 -53.27
N GLY A 716 28.09 6.10 -54.24
CA GLY A 716 29.50 6.34 -54.40
C GLY A 716 30.34 5.18 -53.84
N PRO A 717 31.60 5.05 -54.30
CA PRO A 717 32.49 3.96 -53.92
C PRO A 717 32.89 3.90 -52.43
N ASP A 718 32.71 5.00 -51.66
CA ASP A 718 33.08 5.14 -50.23
C ASP A 718 31.86 5.13 -49.27
N HIS A 719 30.63 5.00 -49.76
CA HIS A 719 29.43 5.02 -48.90
C HIS A 719 29.35 3.78 -47.99
N PRO A 720 28.84 3.88 -46.74
CA PRO A 720 28.72 2.73 -45.82
C PRO A 720 28.02 1.50 -46.42
N ASP A 721 26.92 1.69 -47.16
CA ASP A 721 26.24 0.58 -47.83
C ASP A 721 27.10 -0.06 -48.94
N THR A 722 27.90 0.73 -49.66
CA THR A 722 28.87 0.23 -50.64
C THR A 722 29.96 -0.59 -49.95
N LEU A 723 30.50 -0.11 -48.83
CA LEU A 723 31.50 -0.82 -48.03
C LEU A 723 30.95 -2.12 -47.48
N THR A 724 29.70 -2.11 -47.00
CA THR A 724 28.98 -3.32 -46.56
C THR A 724 28.90 -4.35 -47.68
N SER A 725 28.52 -3.94 -48.90
CA SER A 725 28.50 -4.83 -50.06
C SER A 725 29.88 -5.37 -50.45
N ILE A 726 30.95 -4.58 -50.31
CA ILE A 726 32.32 -5.06 -50.54
C ILE A 726 32.70 -6.12 -49.49
N SER A 727 32.35 -5.89 -48.22
CA SER A 727 32.59 -6.83 -47.13
C SER A 727 31.86 -8.16 -47.35
N GLN A 728 30.59 -8.11 -47.80
CA GLN A 728 29.81 -9.30 -48.15
C GLN A 728 30.41 -10.04 -49.35
N LEU A 729 30.80 -9.32 -50.42
CA LEU A 729 31.44 -9.95 -51.58
C LEU A 729 32.77 -10.63 -51.20
N ASN A 730 33.57 -9.99 -50.34
CA ASN A 730 34.77 -10.58 -49.78
C ASN A 730 34.46 -11.91 -49.07
N TRP A 731 33.48 -11.91 -48.17
CA TRP A 731 33.09 -13.11 -47.42
C TRP A 731 32.66 -14.26 -48.35
N VAL A 732 31.83 -13.98 -49.35
CA VAL A 732 31.39 -14.97 -50.35
C VAL A 732 32.56 -15.52 -51.16
N LEU A 733 33.50 -14.66 -51.59
CA LEU A 733 34.69 -15.07 -52.34
C LEU A 733 35.64 -15.93 -51.49
N ALA A 734 35.79 -15.60 -50.20
CA ALA A 734 36.60 -16.37 -49.26
C ALA A 734 36.01 -17.78 -49.05
N ARG A 735 34.68 -17.91 -48.96
CA ARG A 735 33.98 -19.21 -48.88
C ARG A 735 34.16 -20.06 -50.15
N GLN A 736 34.34 -19.43 -51.31
CA GLN A 736 34.69 -20.11 -52.56
C GLN A 736 36.20 -20.43 -52.71
N SER A 737 37.01 -20.22 -51.68
CA SER A 737 38.48 -20.37 -51.72
C SER A 737 39.19 -19.44 -52.72
N ARG A 738 38.55 -18.35 -53.15
CA ARG A 738 39.12 -17.33 -54.06
C ARG A 738 39.85 -16.23 -53.27
N TYR A 739 40.83 -16.67 -52.49
CA TYR A 739 41.48 -15.85 -51.45
C TYR A 739 42.14 -14.57 -51.97
N LYS A 740 42.71 -14.56 -53.18
CA LYS A 740 43.36 -13.36 -53.75
C LYS A 740 42.37 -12.24 -54.08
N GLU A 741 41.20 -12.60 -54.59
CA GLU A 741 40.15 -11.63 -54.90
C GLU A 741 39.45 -11.15 -53.63
N ALA A 742 39.23 -12.07 -52.69
CA ALA A 742 38.73 -11.76 -51.36
C ALA A 742 39.65 -10.74 -50.64
N GLU A 743 40.97 -10.96 -50.66
CA GLU A 743 41.97 -10.04 -50.10
C GLU A 743 41.91 -8.63 -50.73
N ALA A 744 41.74 -8.55 -52.06
CA ALA A 744 41.61 -7.27 -52.75
C ALA A 744 40.36 -6.50 -52.31
N MET A 745 39.22 -7.19 -52.20
CA MET A 745 37.98 -6.60 -51.67
C MET A 745 38.12 -6.22 -50.21
N HIS A 746 38.77 -7.05 -49.42
CA HIS A 746 39.00 -6.83 -48.00
C HIS A 746 39.85 -5.58 -47.72
N ARG A 747 40.98 -5.42 -48.44
CA ARG A 747 41.82 -4.21 -48.32
C ARG A 747 41.06 -2.95 -48.69
N ARG A 748 40.18 -3.05 -49.70
CA ARG A 748 39.33 -1.94 -50.13
C ARG A 748 38.29 -1.57 -49.07
N ASP A 749 37.61 -2.55 -48.51
CA ASP A 749 36.68 -2.35 -47.40
C ASP A 749 37.38 -1.74 -46.18
N LEU A 750 38.51 -2.29 -45.75
CA LEU A 750 39.27 -1.78 -44.61
C LEU A 750 39.69 -0.32 -44.81
N ALA A 751 40.27 0.02 -45.96
CA ALA A 751 40.70 1.39 -46.25
C ALA A 751 39.52 2.38 -46.30
N GLY A 752 38.39 1.96 -46.87
CA GLY A 752 37.17 2.77 -46.90
C GLY A 752 36.54 2.93 -45.51
N SER A 753 36.41 1.85 -44.76
CA SER A 753 35.85 1.82 -43.41
C SER A 753 36.71 2.61 -42.42
N GLU A 754 38.04 2.52 -42.47
CA GLU A 754 38.94 3.36 -41.67
C GLU A 754 38.80 4.85 -41.99
N LYS A 755 38.64 5.19 -43.29
CA LYS A 755 38.48 6.57 -43.74
C LYS A 755 37.13 7.17 -43.33
N VAL A 756 36.05 6.40 -43.41
CA VAL A 756 34.66 6.89 -43.28
C VAL A 756 34.10 6.69 -41.88
N LEU A 757 34.32 5.53 -41.28
CA LEU A 757 33.77 5.15 -39.97
C LEU A 757 34.80 5.35 -38.84
N GLY A 758 36.09 5.39 -39.18
CA GLY A 758 37.20 5.55 -38.24
C GLY A 758 37.71 4.23 -37.68
N PRO A 759 38.96 4.19 -37.19
CA PRO A 759 39.67 2.94 -36.85
C PRO A 759 39.08 2.15 -35.66
N LYS A 760 38.19 2.77 -34.88
CA LYS A 760 37.57 2.15 -33.69
C LYS A 760 36.14 1.69 -33.92
N HIS A 761 35.57 1.92 -35.11
CA HIS A 761 34.22 1.50 -35.42
C HIS A 761 34.12 -0.04 -35.43
N PRO A 762 33.03 -0.66 -34.91
CA PRO A 762 32.88 -2.12 -34.90
C PRO A 762 33.05 -2.76 -36.28
N ASP A 763 32.53 -2.14 -37.33
CA ASP A 763 32.68 -2.66 -38.69
C ASP A 763 34.13 -2.63 -39.16
N THR A 764 34.87 -1.55 -38.88
CA THR A 764 36.31 -1.46 -39.18
C THR A 764 37.11 -2.50 -38.41
N LEU A 765 36.80 -2.69 -37.12
CA LEU A 765 37.43 -3.74 -36.30
C LEU A 765 37.08 -5.15 -36.78
N THR A 766 35.87 -5.35 -37.28
CA THR A 766 35.44 -6.62 -37.90
C THR A 766 36.25 -6.88 -39.16
N SER A 767 36.44 -5.87 -40.01
CA SER A 767 37.32 -5.98 -41.17
C SER A 767 38.75 -6.32 -40.74
N VAL A 768 39.34 -5.60 -39.78
CA VAL A 768 40.69 -5.92 -39.24
C VAL A 768 40.79 -7.37 -38.73
N SER A 769 39.80 -7.85 -37.98
CA SER A 769 39.76 -9.22 -37.45
C SER A 769 39.71 -10.27 -38.58
N GLN A 770 38.89 -10.01 -39.60
CA GLN A 770 38.82 -10.86 -40.79
C GLN A 770 40.16 -10.88 -41.54
N LEU A 771 40.88 -9.75 -41.65
CA LEU A 771 42.23 -9.71 -42.23
C LEU A 771 43.22 -10.55 -41.43
N GLY A 772 43.21 -10.42 -40.10
CA GLY A 772 44.11 -11.19 -39.22
C GLY A 772 43.89 -12.70 -39.35
N SER A 773 42.63 -13.13 -39.30
CA SER A 773 42.27 -14.55 -39.50
C SER A 773 42.68 -15.08 -40.89
N TRP A 774 42.60 -14.24 -41.92
CA TRP A 774 43.03 -14.59 -43.27
C TRP A 774 44.56 -14.70 -43.38
N GLN A 775 45.31 -13.79 -42.76
CA GLN A 775 46.78 -13.84 -42.72
C GLN A 775 47.27 -15.10 -41.99
N ASP A 776 46.64 -15.44 -40.87
CA ASP A 776 46.93 -16.69 -40.15
C ASP A 776 46.59 -17.92 -40.99
N THR A 777 45.47 -17.91 -41.70
CA THR A 777 45.08 -19.01 -42.60
C THR A 777 46.07 -19.17 -43.76
N GLN A 778 46.57 -18.07 -44.34
CA GLN A 778 47.61 -18.09 -45.38
C GLN A 778 48.97 -18.56 -44.82
N PHE A 779 49.32 -18.17 -43.61
CA PHE A 779 50.51 -18.65 -42.92
C PHE A 779 50.44 -20.17 -42.67
N GLN A 780 49.29 -20.69 -42.23
CA GLN A 780 49.07 -22.12 -42.04
C GLN A 780 49.05 -22.90 -43.36
N VAL A 781 48.46 -22.35 -44.43
CA VAL A 781 48.47 -22.96 -45.77
C VAL A 781 49.86 -22.95 -46.38
N SER A 782 50.65 -21.90 -46.18
CA SER A 782 52.04 -21.82 -46.65
C SER A 782 52.97 -22.76 -45.88
N LEU A 783 52.80 -22.89 -44.56
CA LEU A 783 53.42 -23.93 -43.73
C LEU A 783 53.05 -25.32 -44.27
N ARG A 784 51.76 -25.66 -44.42
CA ARG A 784 51.36 -26.98 -44.95
C ARG A 784 51.93 -27.28 -46.33
N ARG A 785 52.13 -26.27 -47.18
CA ARG A 785 52.80 -26.43 -48.48
C ARG A 785 54.31 -26.65 -48.37
N GLN A 786 54.98 -26.09 -47.38
CA GLN A 786 56.40 -26.35 -47.10
C GLN A 786 56.67 -27.73 -46.49
N TRP A 787 55.68 -28.35 -45.84
CA TRP A 787 55.80 -29.72 -45.30
C TRP A 787 55.45 -30.82 -46.34
N PHE A 788 54.94 -30.46 -47.51
CA PHE A 788 54.53 -31.39 -48.59
C PHE A 788 55.43 -31.34 -49.84
N TRP A 789 56.56 -30.63 -49.76
CA TRP A 789 57.71 -30.72 -50.68
C TRP A 789 58.93 -31.15 -49.88
#